data_AF-A0A834IKU2-F1
#
_entry.id   AF-A0A834IKU2-F1
#
_cell.length_a   1.000
_cell.length_b   1.000
_cell.length_c   1.000
_cell.angle_alpha   90.00
_cell.angle_beta   90.00
_cell.angle_gamma   90.00
#
_symmetry.space_group_name_H-M   'P 1'
#
loop_
_entity.id
_entity.type
_entity.pdbx_description
1 polymer ?
#
loop_
_entity_poly.entity_id
_entity_poly.type
_entity_poly.pdbx_seq_one_letter_code
_entity_poly.pdbx_strand_id
1 'polypeptide(L)'
;MGSVASAHRPQEDDIWWTNGQTTEPQQAPRSDATSLNRLSEKNQLILNDFKFDMERKHEKRREILAAKKREFDDLREEVARLRKENETLKLQSPDDSSDGSRRLGEEECRLRDSVEVERLANENRTLKSELKDKLEELQKAANLLDANRELKTNIAEMQEELQKLNGVVVEFEKEREEYKNHVVALKDVVNVSKKMLLLRESQLKELKLKVESIEESLSTKEMTILSKDLRQEYERQLQSIRNLRTLYEERQRSDHREKEELKRSLEEVKKELEEEQKKNSEATERIDELEEMNSKKYDEIKALESNLGLANAESRQHQAELTVINQLFSEILLGFNNNQDIDLDKLMVTLKDHHELLQNMVVSELSSASSSALPKVLLDLVSQVSAQEHCDRDDNSSYKLETIVEESESQTPSDQINSVEEIVELLPKVWRVLIELLSHQKAPTNILTHEATSQDDPCYKTVQTPKGPSLVVSVSQTFIRLKDLILEKKSLEKETGHLKQLNTHLENRLQDQERRLQMVSSELDKTWHVVGKLQKQHQLLHTQEKILRYELAQKRKLLNTLKEELEYSREKWQEAREKNSKTEKQWKQLRVEFASRRNTVLSDELNNSQESGYSDERSSDDEPGYESDASETGLKPSTVEEEIPDQKDPEPADENDSNDVQKTSYCLVSSVIEEAIAAIVKNEEATCNNHSDEHTADNLVSTNSEEQPAPSTSQSSTISAAEDRLSAREQRLRRLEGLCGQLVEQVTNTTKKGEAISNKLDSLHETYGDGSVSMSNTVSCTAEDNTGLKDDADSNQK
;
A
#
# COMPACT_ATOMS: atom_id res chain seq x y z
N MET A 1 25.68 -63.75 60.97
CA MET A 1 24.82 -64.67 60.20
C MET A 1 24.56 -64.04 58.83
N GLY A 2 24.97 -64.65 57.71
CA GLY A 2 24.80 -64.13 56.32
C GLY A 2 25.67 -62.90 55.99
N SER A 3 26.52 -62.80 54.95
CA SER A 3 26.52 -63.27 53.54
C SER A 3 25.44 -62.55 52.71
N VAL A 4 25.71 -61.93 51.54
CA VAL A 4 26.54 -62.35 50.38
C VAL A 4 27.30 -61.17 49.70
N ALA A 5 28.32 -61.52 48.87
CA ALA A 5 29.14 -60.80 47.86
C ALA A 5 28.54 -59.54 47.15
N SER A 6 29.29 -58.71 46.41
CA SER A 6 30.56 -58.93 45.66
C SER A 6 31.42 -57.66 45.48
N ALA A 7 32.65 -57.84 44.96
CA ALA A 7 33.74 -56.86 45.03
C ALA A 7 33.86 -55.91 43.82
N HIS A 8 34.42 -54.70 44.05
CA HIS A 8 35.70 -54.28 43.44
C HIS A 8 36.36 -53.10 44.20
N ARG A 9 37.68 -52.97 44.09
CA ARG A 9 38.55 -51.99 44.78
C ARG A 9 39.27 -51.12 43.72
N PRO A 10 39.62 -49.84 43.99
CA PRO A 10 40.24 -48.96 43.00
C PRO A 10 41.77 -48.80 43.17
N GLN A 11 42.46 -48.51 42.06
CA GLN A 11 43.69 -47.70 41.89
C GLN A 11 43.87 -47.47 40.35
N GLU A 12 44.08 -46.23 39.87
CA GLU A 12 45.40 -45.63 39.51
C GLU A 12 46.11 -46.46 38.42
N ASP A 13 46.29 -46.02 37.16
CA ASP A 13 47.03 -44.83 36.68
C ASP A 13 46.75 -44.47 35.20
N ASP A 14 47.27 -43.30 34.78
CA ASP A 14 47.61 -42.80 33.43
C ASP A 14 47.24 -43.60 32.16
N ILE A 15 46.64 -42.91 31.17
CA ILE A 15 47.03 -42.86 29.75
C ILE A 15 46.33 -41.67 29.07
N TRP A 16 47.10 -40.71 28.54
CA TRP A 16 46.62 -39.65 27.64
C TRP A 16 46.89 -40.07 26.18
N TRP A 17 45.99 -39.66 25.26
CA TRP A 17 46.08 -39.67 23.78
C TRP A 17 45.35 -40.81 23.03
N THR A 18 44.15 -40.50 22.52
CA THR A 18 43.63 -41.04 21.25
C THR A 18 42.82 -39.96 20.48
N ASN A 19 42.76 -40.11 19.15
CA ASN A 19 42.18 -39.14 18.21
C ASN A 19 40.65 -39.22 18.12
N GLY A 20 40.03 -38.16 17.58
CA GLY A 20 38.56 -38.02 17.46
C GLY A 20 37.93 -38.55 16.17
N GLN A 21 36.59 -38.50 16.15
CA GLN A 21 35.67 -38.58 15.00
C GLN A 21 34.31 -37.96 15.43
N THR A 22 33.38 -37.48 14.58
CA THR A 22 33.41 -36.89 13.21
C THR A 22 32.00 -36.29 12.98
N THR A 23 31.84 -35.05 12.49
CA THR A 23 30.66 -34.62 11.70
C THR A 23 30.86 -33.26 11.00
N GLU A 24 30.34 -33.17 9.78
CA GLU A 24 30.36 -32.04 8.82
C GLU A 24 28.89 -31.56 8.57
N PRO A 25 28.53 -30.58 7.68
CA PRO A 25 29.32 -29.80 6.70
C PRO A 25 29.00 -28.27 6.58
N GLN A 26 29.89 -27.47 5.94
CA GLN A 26 29.65 -26.82 4.61
C GLN A 26 30.61 -25.65 4.21
N GLN A 27 31.06 -25.71 2.93
CA GLN A 27 31.45 -24.62 1.99
C GLN A 27 32.79 -23.82 2.12
N ALA A 28 33.80 -24.27 1.34
CA ALA A 28 34.68 -23.57 0.35
C ALA A 28 35.38 -22.19 0.65
N PRO A 29 36.52 -21.82 -0.01
CA PRO A 29 37.17 -22.41 -1.20
C PRO A 29 38.66 -22.85 -1.02
N ARG A 30 39.32 -23.26 -2.12
CA ARG A 30 40.62 -23.95 -2.14
C ARG A 30 41.75 -23.14 -2.82
N SER A 31 42.92 -23.01 -2.17
CA SER A 31 44.20 -22.66 -2.83
C SER A 31 45.48 -23.11 -2.10
N ASP A 32 45.50 -23.15 -0.76
CA ASP A 32 46.78 -23.06 -0.02
C ASP A 32 47.42 -24.40 0.42
N ALA A 33 46.80 -25.54 0.10
CA ALA A 33 47.20 -26.86 0.61
C ALA A 33 48.64 -27.28 0.26
N THR A 34 49.18 -26.81 -0.88
CA THR A 34 50.52 -27.19 -1.37
C THR A 34 51.66 -26.61 -0.52
N SER A 35 51.43 -25.46 0.12
CA SER A 35 52.46 -24.76 0.92
C SER A 35 52.63 -25.39 2.30
N LEU A 36 51.54 -25.84 2.92
CA LEU A 36 51.56 -26.51 4.22
C LEU A 36 52.28 -27.86 4.18
N ASN A 37 52.07 -28.67 3.13
CA ASN A 37 52.76 -29.96 2.99
C ASN A 37 54.29 -29.79 2.90
N ARG A 38 54.78 -28.81 2.10
CA ARG A 38 56.23 -28.54 1.99
C ARG A 38 56.87 -28.06 3.29
N LEU A 39 56.12 -27.40 4.17
CA LEU A 39 56.61 -26.98 5.49
C LEU A 39 56.62 -28.16 6.46
N SER A 40 55.60 -29.03 6.40
CA SER A 40 55.53 -30.27 7.18
C SER A 40 56.70 -31.22 6.87
N GLU A 41 56.96 -31.48 5.57
CA GLU A 41 58.07 -32.33 5.11
C GLU A 41 59.44 -31.80 5.57
N LYS A 42 59.66 -30.49 5.50
CA LYS A 42 60.90 -29.85 5.98
C LYS A 42 61.09 -30.00 7.49
N ASN A 43 60.03 -29.83 8.26
CA ASN A 43 60.07 -30.02 9.71
C ASN A 43 60.34 -31.49 10.08
N GLN A 44 59.80 -32.45 9.32
CA GLN A 44 60.08 -33.88 9.49
C GLN A 44 61.55 -34.23 9.20
N LEU A 45 62.13 -33.65 8.14
CA LEU A 45 63.56 -33.79 7.84
C LEU A 45 64.45 -33.25 8.96
N ILE A 46 64.18 -32.04 9.45
CA ILE A 46 64.93 -31.42 10.56
C ILE A 46 64.83 -32.27 11.84
N LEU A 47 63.67 -32.85 12.12
CA LEU A 47 63.47 -33.71 13.29
C LEU A 47 64.24 -35.04 13.17
N ASN A 48 64.31 -35.62 11.96
CA ASN A 48 65.10 -36.82 11.68
C ASN A 48 66.61 -36.56 11.77
N ASP A 49 67.10 -35.43 11.22
CA ASP A 49 68.50 -35.03 11.35
C ASP A 49 68.88 -34.81 12.82
N PHE A 50 68.02 -34.13 13.60
CA PHE A 50 68.24 -33.96 15.04
C PHE A 50 68.28 -35.29 15.79
N LYS A 51 67.41 -36.26 15.43
CA LYS A 51 67.42 -37.60 16.01
C LYS A 51 68.72 -38.35 15.70
N PHE A 52 69.18 -38.32 14.45
CA PHE A 52 70.44 -38.95 14.05
C PHE A 52 71.65 -38.32 14.75
N ASP A 53 71.63 -37.00 14.92
CA ASP A 53 72.70 -36.27 15.62
C ASP A 53 72.69 -36.53 17.14
N MET A 54 71.51 -36.77 17.73
CA MET A 54 71.37 -37.26 19.10
C MET A 54 71.88 -38.70 19.25
N GLU A 55 71.51 -39.62 18.36
CA GLU A 55 72.04 -41.00 18.36
C GLU A 55 73.57 -41.01 18.26
N ARG A 56 74.15 -40.19 17.38
CA ARG A 56 75.61 -40.01 17.25
C ARG A 56 76.26 -39.43 18.52
N LYS A 57 75.58 -38.53 19.24
CA LYS A 57 76.03 -38.01 20.55
C LYS A 57 75.92 -39.07 21.66
N HIS A 58 74.89 -39.91 21.64
CA HIS A 58 74.73 -41.02 22.58
C HIS A 58 75.75 -42.14 22.33
N GLU A 59 76.09 -42.44 21.08
CA GLU A 59 77.15 -43.39 20.73
C GLU A 59 78.51 -42.90 21.21
N LYS A 60 78.89 -41.64 20.90
CA LYS A 60 80.14 -41.04 21.41
C LYS A 60 80.22 -41.03 22.94
N ARG A 61 79.11 -40.81 23.64
CA ARG A 61 79.05 -40.90 25.11
C ARG A 61 79.26 -42.34 25.61
N ARG A 62 78.66 -43.34 24.96
CA ARG A 62 78.89 -44.77 25.27
C ARG A 62 80.34 -45.17 25.01
N GLU A 63 80.94 -44.70 23.92
CA GLU A 63 82.34 -44.95 23.57
C GLU A 63 83.32 -44.32 24.58
N ILE A 64 83.10 -43.05 24.98
CA ILE A 64 83.90 -42.39 26.02
C ILE A 64 83.76 -43.10 27.37
N LEU A 65 82.55 -43.51 27.75
CA LEU A 65 82.34 -44.27 29.00
C LEU A 65 82.99 -45.65 28.95
N ALA A 66 82.98 -46.34 27.80
CA ALA A 66 83.67 -47.61 27.63
C ALA A 66 85.20 -47.45 27.65
N ALA A 67 85.74 -46.40 27.05
CA ALA A 67 87.17 -46.07 27.10
C ALA A 67 87.61 -45.73 28.53
N LYS A 68 86.87 -44.88 29.24
CA LYS A 68 87.14 -44.56 30.65
C LYS A 68 86.98 -45.77 31.57
N LYS A 69 86.06 -46.68 31.27
CA LYS A 69 85.95 -47.95 32.00
C LYS A 69 87.19 -48.83 31.81
N ARG A 70 87.71 -48.96 30.57
CA ARG A 70 89.00 -49.64 30.34
C ARG A 70 90.14 -48.98 31.10
N GLU A 71 90.29 -47.65 31.02
CA GLU A 71 91.33 -46.95 31.80
C GLU A 71 91.21 -47.24 33.32
N PHE A 72 90.00 -47.32 33.87
CA PHE A 72 89.80 -47.70 35.27
C PHE A 72 90.10 -49.17 35.58
N ASP A 73 89.84 -50.08 34.65
CA ASP A 73 90.15 -51.50 34.79
C ASP A 73 91.68 -51.72 34.65
N ASP A 74 92.35 -51.06 33.70
CA ASP A 74 93.81 -51.03 33.52
C ASP A 74 94.52 -50.47 34.76
N LEU A 75 94.02 -49.36 35.33
CA LEU A 75 94.53 -48.79 36.59
C LEU A 75 94.32 -49.72 37.79
N ARG A 76 93.25 -50.53 37.80
CA ARG A 76 93.03 -51.54 38.85
C ARG A 76 94.01 -52.70 38.73
N GLU A 77 94.30 -53.15 37.51
CA GLU A 77 95.34 -54.15 37.26
C GLU A 77 96.74 -53.62 37.62
N GLU A 78 97.06 -52.37 37.28
CA GLU A 78 98.33 -51.76 37.61
C GLU A 78 98.52 -51.57 39.13
N VAL A 79 97.48 -51.13 39.87
CA VAL A 79 97.52 -51.08 41.34
C VAL A 79 97.64 -52.49 41.95
N ALA A 80 97.06 -53.52 41.34
CA ALA A 80 97.23 -54.90 41.76
C ALA A 80 98.66 -55.43 41.48
N ARG A 81 99.29 -54.99 40.37
CA ARG A 81 100.68 -55.29 40.02
C ARG A 81 101.66 -54.62 40.98
N LEU A 82 101.52 -53.32 41.22
CA LEU A 82 102.35 -52.54 42.15
C LEU A 82 102.21 -52.99 43.62
N ARG A 83 101.05 -53.53 44.02
CA ARG A 83 100.89 -54.19 45.33
C ARG A 83 101.71 -55.47 45.44
N LYS A 84 101.64 -56.35 44.43
CA LYS A 84 102.46 -57.57 44.39
C LYS A 84 103.95 -57.26 44.36
N GLU A 85 104.36 -56.22 43.63
CA GLU A 85 105.75 -55.75 43.58
C GLU A 85 106.23 -55.21 44.95
N ASN A 86 105.40 -54.44 45.65
CA ASN A 86 105.68 -54.02 47.04
C ASN A 86 105.76 -55.20 48.01
N GLU A 87 104.89 -56.21 47.88
CA GLU A 87 105.00 -57.44 48.69
C GLU A 87 106.31 -58.19 48.42
N THR A 88 106.79 -58.24 47.18
CA THR A 88 108.10 -58.84 46.86
C THR A 88 109.28 -58.01 47.37
N LEU A 89 109.21 -56.68 47.30
CA LEU A 89 110.28 -55.78 47.79
C LEU A 89 110.38 -55.78 49.32
N LYS A 90 109.26 -55.98 50.04
CA LYS A 90 109.25 -56.06 51.51
C LYS A 90 109.84 -57.37 52.07
N LEU A 91 110.14 -58.34 51.20
CA LEU A 91 110.76 -59.63 51.57
C LEU A 91 112.26 -59.72 51.21
N GLN A 92 112.91 -58.62 50.77
CA GLN A 92 114.31 -58.61 50.35
C GLN A 92 115.13 -57.39 50.83
N SER A 93 115.43 -57.29 52.14
CA SER A 93 116.62 -56.55 52.64
C SER A 93 116.99 -56.91 54.10
N PRO A 94 118.24 -57.31 54.39
CA PRO A 94 118.77 -57.54 55.76
C PRO A 94 119.71 -56.42 56.28
N ASP A 95 120.15 -56.58 57.55
CA ASP A 95 121.05 -55.73 58.38
C ASP A 95 122.39 -55.29 57.75
N ASP A 96 123.02 -54.20 58.25
CA ASP A 96 124.14 -54.28 59.23
C ASP A 96 124.78 -52.94 59.72
N SER A 97 124.78 -52.77 61.06
CA SER A 97 125.91 -52.56 62.00
C SER A 97 127.06 -51.52 61.92
N SER A 98 127.37 -51.01 63.13
CA SER A 98 128.72 -50.73 63.72
C SER A 98 129.46 -49.42 63.35
N ASP A 99 130.47 -48.92 64.09
CA ASP A 99 131.22 -49.39 65.29
C ASP A 99 131.76 -48.16 66.09
N GLY A 100 132.41 -48.33 67.26
CA GLY A 100 133.25 -47.27 67.85
C GLY A 100 133.66 -47.32 69.33
N SER A 101 133.89 -48.48 69.96
CA SER A 101 134.33 -48.58 71.37
C SER A 101 135.86 -48.69 71.55
N ARG A 102 136.38 -48.44 72.79
CA ARG A 102 137.62 -48.98 73.47
C ARG A 102 138.51 -47.91 74.15
N ARG A 103 139.32 -48.18 75.20
CA ARG A 103 139.40 -49.19 76.31
C ARG A 103 140.62 -48.86 77.23
N LEU A 104 140.75 -49.62 78.33
CA LEU A 104 141.97 -49.96 79.11
C LEU A 104 142.23 -49.19 80.42
N GLY A 105 142.86 -49.90 81.37
CA GLY A 105 143.33 -49.45 82.68
C GLY A 105 144.68 -50.11 83.03
N GLU A 106 144.84 -50.54 84.28
CA GLU A 106 145.98 -51.28 84.90
C GLU A 106 146.99 -50.45 85.75
N GLU A 107 146.84 -50.63 87.06
CA GLU A 107 147.82 -50.98 88.13
C GLU A 107 149.10 -50.20 88.51
N GLU A 108 149.36 -50.32 89.82
CA GLU A 108 150.42 -49.87 90.75
C GLU A 108 151.77 -49.30 90.25
N CYS A 109 152.18 -48.20 90.90
CA CYS A 109 153.46 -48.14 91.64
C CYS A 109 153.48 -47.02 92.70
N ARG A 110 154.01 -47.32 93.91
CA ARG A 110 154.15 -46.35 95.01
C ARG A 110 155.40 -45.47 94.86
N LEU A 111 155.38 -44.28 95.48
CA LEU A 111 156.52 -43.40 95.78
C LEU A 111 157.11 -42.55 94.63
N ARG A 112 156.30 -41.66 94.04
CA ARG A 112 156.78 -40.29 93.67
C ARG A 112 155.69 -39.21 93.67
N ASP A 113 154.75 -39.30 94.62
CA ASP A 113 153.66 -38.34 94.78
C ASP A 113 154.15 -36.96 95.21
N SER A 114 154.28 -36.03 94.25
CA SER A 114 154.17 -34.58 94.47
C SER A 114 154.17 -33.77 93.17
N VAL A 115 154.73 -34.28 92.07
CA VAL A 115 155.02 -33.48 90.85
C VAL A 115 154.06 -33.77 89.69
N GLU A 116 153.57 -35.00 89.53
CA GLU A 116 152.69 -35.37 88.40
C GLU A 116 151.26 -34.81 88.53
N VAL A 117 150.80 -34.56 89.77
CA VAL A 117 149.47 -34.00 90.07
C VAL A 117 149.28 -32.62 89.42
N GLU A 118 150.33 -31.79 89.36
CA GLU A 118 150.25 -30.45 88.79
C GLU A 118 150.18 -30.45 87.25
N ARG A 119 150.85 -31.43 86.59
CA ARG A 119 150.76 -31.63 85.14
C ARG A 119 149.36 -32.10 84.74
N LEU A 120 148.85 -33.14 85.39
CA LEU A 120 147.51 -33.68 85.13
C LEU A 120 146.39 -32.70 85.52
N ALA A 121 146.60 -31.83 86.51
CA ALA A 121 145.65 -30.76 86.84
C ALA A 121 145.56 -29.70 85.73
N ASN A 122 146.68 -29.38 85.07
CA ASN A 122 146.69 -28.44 83.94
C ASN A 122 146.10 -29.08 82.66
N GLU A 123 146.38 -30.35 82.40
CA GLU A 123 145.79 -31.12 81.30
C GLU A 123 144.26 -31.32 81.49
N ASN A 124 143.79 -31.52 82.72
CA ASN A 124 142.36 -31.47 83.03
C ASN A 124 141.75 -30.07 82.90
N ARG A 125 142.51 -28.99 83.13
CA ARG A 125 142.01 -27.61 82.89
C ARG A 125 141.85 -27.31 81.41
N THR A 126 142.79 -27.74 80.55
CA THR A 126 142.67 -27.56 79.09
C THR A 126 141.54 -28.40 78.53
N LEU A 127 141.46 -29.69 78.85
CA LEU A 127 140.36 -30.56 78.43
C LEU A 127 138.99 -30.06 78.93
N LYS A 128 138.92 -29.49 80.15
CA LYS A 128 137.67 -28.89 80.66
C LYS A 128 137.30 -27.58 79.95
N SER A 129 138.28 -26.84 79.43
CA SER A 129 138.01 -25.70 78.53
C SER A 129 137.46 -26.21 77.19
N GLU A 130 138.16 -27.13 76.54
CA GLU A 130 137.76 -27.70 75.25
C GLU A 130 136.37 -28.36 75.32
N LEU A 131 136.07 -29.08 76.39
CA LEU A 131 134.76 -29.73 76.60
C LEU A 131 133.66 -28.68 76.88
N LYS A 132 133.98 -27.56 77.54
CA LYS A 132 133.08 -26.40 77.67
C LYS A 132 132.84 -25.72 76.33
N ASP A 133 133.89 -25.53 75.53
CA ASP A 133 133.80 -24.91 74.19
C ASP A 133 132.97 -25.81 73.24
N LYS A 134 133.17 -27.13 73.30
CA LYS A 134 132.33 -28.12 72.58
C LYS A 134 130.88 -28.14 73.06
N LEU A 135 130.64 -27.95 74.36
CA LEU A 135 129.28 -27.86 74.90
C LEU A 135 128.60 -26.55 74.50
N GLU A 136 129.34 -25.44 74.41
CA GLU A 136 128.85 -24.18 73.84
C GLU A 136 128.60 -24.27 72.33
N GLU A 137 129.44 -24.99 71.56
CA GLU A 137 129.19 -25.30 70.14
C GLU A 137 127.91 -26.15 69.97
N LEU A 138 127.73 -27.19 70.78
CA LEU A 138 126.51 -28.01 70.78
C LEU A 138 125.28 -27.20 71.19
N GLN A 139 125.39 -26.29 72.17
CA GLN A 139 124.30 -25.39 72.54
C GLN A 139 123.95 -24.42 71.39
N LYS A 140 124.95 -23.88 70.70
CA LYS A 140 124.74 -23.05 69.49
C LYS A 140 124.07 -23.86 68.38
N ALA A 141 124.48 -25.11 68.16
CA ALA A 141 123.86 -26.01 67.19
C ALA A 141 122.42 -26.37 67.56
N ALA A 142 122.12 -26.61 68.84
CA ALA A 142 120.76 -26.86 69.35
C ALA A 142 119.85 -25.64 69.12
N ASN A 143 120.31 -24.44 69.51
CA ASN A 143 119.57 -23.20 69.28
C ASN A 143 119.31 -22.95 67.77
N LEU A 144 120.27 -23.28 66.90
CA LEU A 144 120.10 -23.21 65.44
C LEU A 144 119.11 -24.25 64.91
N LEU A 145 119.05 -25.45 65.50
CA LEU A 145 118.05 -26.47 65.15
C LEU A 145 116.65 -26.08 65.60
N ASP A 146 116.50 -25.45 66.76
CA ASP A 146 115.21 -24.95 67.25
C ASP A 146 114.72 -23.76 66.42
N ALA A 147 115.60 -22.80 66.10
CA ALA A 147 115.29 -21.75 65.13
C ALA A 147 114.94 -22.32 63.74
N ASN A 148 115.57 -23.43 63.31
CA ASN A 148 115.22 -24.11 62.05
C ASN A 148 113.86 -24.82 62.12
N ARG A 149 113.45 -25.32 63.30
CA ARG A 149 112.10 -25.88 63.54
C ARG A 149 111.05 -24.78 63.51
N GLU A 150 111.28 -23.67 64.19
CA GLU A 150 110.40 -22.50 64.21
C GLU A 150 110.24 -21.88 62.81
N LEU A 151 111.33 -21.74 62.05
CA LEU A 151 111.24 -21.32 60.64
C LEU A 151 110.42 -22.31 59.79
N LYS A 152 110.48 -23.63 60.07
CA LYS A 152 109.66 -24.63 59.38
C LYS A 152 108.19 -24.57 59.77
N THR A 153 107.85 -24.32 61.03
CA THR A 153 106.45 -24.12 61.44
C THR A 153 105.89 -22.85 60.83
N ASN A 154 106.64 -21.74 60.87
CA ASN A 154 106.21 -20.48 60.26
C ASN A 154 106.04 -20.60 58.74
N ILE A 155 106.92 -21.35 58.05
CA ILE A 155 106.75 -21.67 56.62
C ILE A 155 105.50 -22.52 56.38
N ALA A 156 105.20 -23.50 57.24
CA ALA A 156 104.00 -24.32 57.11
C ALA A 156 102.70 -23.52 57.38
N GLU A 157 102.70 -22.65 58.38
CA GLU A 157 101.60 -21.73 58.69
C GLU A 157 101.36 -20.75 57.52
N MET A 158 102.41 -20.13 56.98
CA MET A 158 102.32 -19.31 55.77
C MET A 158 101.81 -20.11 54.56
N GLN A 159 102.17 -21.39 54.43
CA GLN A 159 101.65 -22.26 53.36
C GLN A 159 100.16 -22.60 53.57
N GLU A 160 99.71 -22.80 54.81
CA GLU A 160 98.31 -23.03 55.15
C GLU A 160 97.47 -21.75 54.91
N GLU A 161 97.96 -20.58 55.30
CA GLU A 161 97.33 -19.29 55.00
C GLU A 161 97.25 -19.02 53.50
N LEU A 162 98.32 -19.28 52.75
CA LEU A 162 98.31 -19.19 51.28
C LEU A 162 97.32 -20.18 50.66
N GLN A 163 97.16 -21.39 51.20
CA GLN A 163 96.15 -22.35 50.74
C GLN A 163 94.73 -21.88 51.04
N LYS A 164 94.45 -21.35 52.23
CA LYS A 164 93.16 -20.75 52.60
C LYS A 164 92.81 -19.57 51.70
N LEU A 165 93.76 -18.65 51.49
CA LEU A 165 93.58 -17.50 50.62
C LEU A 165 93.36 -17.93 49.16
N ASN A 166 94.10 -18.93 48.67
CA ASN A 166 93.91 -19.49 47.34
C ASN A 166 92.54 -20.20 47.19
N GLY A 167 92.03 -20.83 48.26
CA GLY A 167 90.66 -21.36 48.32
C GLY A 167 89.61 -20.26 48.15
N VAL A 168 89.71 -19.18 48.94
CA VAL A 168 88.83 -18.00 48.82
C VAL A 168 88.91 -17.35 47.44
N VAL A 169 90.09 -17.29 46.82
CA VAL A 169 90.24 -16.82 45.43
C VAL A 169 89.47 -17.72 44.47
N VAL A 170 89.57 -19.05 44.58
CA VAL A 170 88.81 -19.99 43.74
C VAL A 170 87.30 -19.87 43.96
N GLU A 171 86.84 -19.61 45.19
CA GLU A 171 85.43 -19.34 45.49
C GLU A 171 84.94 -18.06 44.80
N PHE A 172 85.68 -16.95 44.91
CA PHE A 172 85.36 -15.72 44.17
C PHE A 172 85.41 -15.90 42.65
N GLU A 173 86.31 -16.73 42.11
CA GLU A 173 86.33 -17.05 40.68
C GLU A 173 85.11 -17.86 40.23
N LYS A 174 84.62 -18.78 41.08
CA LYS A 174 83.39 -19.54 40.86
C LYS A 174 82.17 -18.64 40.90
N GLU A 175 82.03 -17.79 41.92
CA GLU A 175 80.95 -16.79 42.00
C GLU A 175 80.97 -15.85 40.77
N ARG A 176 82.15 -15.36 40.38
CA ARG A 176 82.33 -14.51 39.18
C ARG A 176 81.82 -15.21 37.91
N GLU A 177 82.07 -16.50 37.77
CA GLU A 177 81.58 -17.28 36.62
C GLU A 177 80.07 -17.56 36.71
N GLU A 178 79.52 -17.78 37.91
CA GLU A 178 78.06 -17.89 38.14
C GLU A 178 77.33 -16.57 37.81
N TYR A 179 77.84 -15.41 38.26
CA TYR A 179 77.31 -14.11 37.86
C TYR A 179 77.41 -13.86 36.35
N LYS A 180 78.51 -14.28 35.72
CA LYS A 180 78.69 -14.22 34.26
C LYS A 180 77.66 -15.08 33.53
N ASN A 181 77.36 -16.28 34.03
CA ASN A 181 76.29 -17.14 33.50
C ASN A 181 74.90 -16.51 33.69
N HIS A 182 74.60 -15.93 34.86
CA HIS A 182 73.35 -15.19 35.08
C HIS A 182 73.20 -13.99 34.13
N VAL A 183 74.27 -13.24 33.88
CA VAL A 183 74.28 -12.13 32.91
C VAL A 183 74.05 -12.62 31.47
N VAL A 184 74.56 -13.79 31.09
CA VAL A 184 74.27 -14.41 29.78
C VAL A 184 72.79 -14.82 29.70
N ALA A 185 72.26 -15.51 30.71
CA ALA A 185 70.84 -15.89 30.76
C ALA A 185 69.90 -14.67 30.69
N LEU A 186 70.21 -13.60 31.42
CA LEU A 186 69.45 -12.35 31.35
C LEU A 186 69.53 -11.68 29.97
N LYS A 187 70.70 -11.69 29.31
CA LYS A 187 70.84 -11.21 27.93
C LYS A 187 69.98 -12.03 26.97
N ASP A 188 69.90 -13.34 27.16
CA ASP A 188 69.05 -14.20 26.31
C ASP A 188 67.56 -13.98 26.56
N VAL A 189 67.13 -13.77 27.81
CA VAL A 189 65.75 -13.34 28.12
C VAL A 189 65.44 -12.00 27.47
N VAL A 190 66.31 -11.01 27.57
CA VAL A 190 66.16 -9.71 26.89
C VAL A 190 66.12 -9.86 25.35
N ASN A 191 66.95 -10.73 24.78
CA ASN A 191 66.93 -11.04 23.35
C ASN A 191 65.62 -11.70 22.90
N VAL A 192 65.07 -12.63 23.70
CA VAL A 192 63.76 -13.25 23.46
C VAL A 192 62.64 -12.23 23.59
N SER A 193 62.63 -11.40 24.64
CA SER A 193 61.66 -10.31 24.81
C SER A 193 61.70 -9.33 23.65
N LYS A 194 62.89 -8.95 23.17
CA LYS A 194 63.04 -8.09 21.98
C LYS A 194 62.49 -8.74 20.72
N LYS A 195 62.76 -10.04 20.49
CA LYS A 195 62.17 -10.79 19.36
C LYS A 195 60.64 -10.89 19.47
N MET A 196 60.11 -11.09 20.67
CA MET A 196 58.67 -11.14 20.95
C MET A 196 57.99 -9.79 20.68
N LEU A 197 58.61 -8.67 21.10
CA LEU A 197 58.14 -7.33 20.79
C LEU A 197 58.14 -7.06 19.28
N LEU A 198 59.22 -7.39 18.57
CA LEU A 198 59.29 -7.27 17.10
C LEU A 198 58.21 -8.11 16.39
N LEU A 199 57.93 -9.33 16.87
CA LEU A 199 56.83 -10.15 16.36
C LEU A 199 55.48 -9.46 16.58
N ARG A 200 55.22 -8.94 17.79
CA ARG A 200 53.98 -8.21 18.12
C ARG A 200 53.84 -6.93 17.30
N GLU A 201 54.92 -6.18 17.09
CA GLU A 201 54.93 -5.02 16.18
C GLU A 201 54.61 -5.41 14.74
N SER A 202 55.15 -6.52 14.23
CA SER A 202 54.81 -7.00 12.88
C SER A 202 53.35 -7.42 12.76
N GLN A 203 52.81 -8.10 13.78
CA GLN A 203 51.40 -8.49 13.83
C GLN A 203 50.47 -7.26 13.91
N LEU A 204 50.84 -6.25 14.71
CA LEU A 204 50.09 -4.99 14.79
C LEU A 204 50.13 -4.21 13.48
N LYS A 205 51.26 -4.19 12.77
CA LYS A 205 51.38 -3.60 11.42
C LYS A 205 50.52 -4.34 10.40
N GLU A 206 50.52 -5.67 10.42
CA GLU A 206 49.67 -6.49 9.54
C GLU A 206 48.17 -6.27 9.82
N LEU A 207 47.77 -6.21 11.09
CA LEU A 207 46.40 -5.90 11.48
C LEU A 207 46.00 -4.48 11.07
N LYS A 208 46.89 -3.49 11.23
CA LYS A 208 46.64 -2.11 10.78
C LYS A 208 46.40 -2.04 9.27
N LEU A 209 47.26 -2.68 8.47
CA LEU A 209 47.08 -2.77 7.01
C LEU A 209 45.77 -3.47 6.61
N LYS A 210 45.35 -4.51 7.35
CA LYS A 210 44.05 -5.16 7.12
C LYS A 210 42.87 -4.25 7.46
N VAL A 211 42.96 -3.47 8.53
CA VAL A 211 41.92 -2.48 8.90
C VAL A 211 41.85 -1.37 7.85
N GLU A 212 42.99 -0.77 7.46
CA GLU A 212 43.06 0.25 6.39
C GLU A 212 42.46 -0.28 5.08
N SER A 213 42.78 -1.52 4.69
CA SER A 213 42.19 -2.16 3.51
C SER A 213 40.67 -2.40 3.63
N ILE A 214 40.16 -2.73 4.83
CA ILE A 214 38.72 -2.86 5.08
C ILE A 214 38.04 -1.49 4.97
N GLU A 215 38.60 -0.45 5.58
CA GLU A 215 38.10 0.94 5.54
C GLU A 215 38.02 1.46 4.10
N GLU A 216 39.08 1.30 3.30
CA GLU A 216 39.07 1.60 1.86
C GLU A 216 38.00 0.79 1.12
N SER A 217 37.85 -0.50 1.41
CA SER A 217 36.83 -1.35 0.79
C SER A 217 35.39 -0.98 1.17
N LEU A 218 35.17 -0.37 2.34
CA LEU A 218 33.88 0.10 2.81
C LEU A 218 33.56 1.46 2.18
N SER A 219 34.50 2.42 2.25
CA SER A 219 34.36 3.74 1.62
C SER A 219 34.08 3.63 0.11
N THR A 220 34.79 2.74 -0.60
CA THR A 220 34.54 2.50 -2.03
C THR A 220 33.18 1.84 -2.30
N LYS A 221 32.70 0.94 -1.44
CA LYS A 221 31.34 0.38 -1.53
C LYS A 221 30.28 1.43 -1.27
N GLU A 222 30.43 2.26 -0.24
CA GLU A 222 29.52 3.35 0.11
C GLU A 222 29.42 4.37 -1.04
N MET A 223 30.55 4.81 -1.59
CA MET A 223 30.57 5.70 -2.76
C MET A 223 29.93 5.04 -3.99
N THR A 224 30.16 3.74 -4.21
CA THR A 224 29.53 2.99 -5.30
C THR A 224 28.01 2.91 -5.13
N ILE A 225 27.53 2.60 -3.91
CA ILE A 225 26.09 2.51 -3.58
C ILE A 225 25.44 3.90 -3.77
N LEU A 226 26.00 4.95 -3.18
CA LEU A 226 25.48 6.31 -3.30
C LEU A 226 25.41 6.77 -4.78
N SER A 227 26.44 6.47 -5.57
CA SER A 227 26.44 6.79 -7.02
C SER A 227 25.39 5.99 -7.81
N LYS A 228 25.13 4.75 -7.41
CA LYS A 228 24.13 3.87 -8.03
C LYS A 228 22.72 4.34 -7.68
N ASP A 229 22.46 4.67 -6.43
CA ASP A 229 21.16 5.12 -5.94
C ASP A 229 20.79 6.49 -6.56
N LEU A 230 21.76 7.41 -6.65
CA LEU A 230 21.60 8.67 -7.38
C LEU A 230 21.27 8.44 -8.88
N ARG A 231 21.95 7.48 -9.53
CA ARG A 231 21.66 7.12 -10.93
C ARG A 231 20.27 6.50 -11.09
N GLN A 232 19.84 5.64 -10.16
CA GLN A 232 18.50 5.06 -10.17
C GLN A 232 17.42 6.12 -9.96
N GLU A 233 17.65 7.11 -9.10
CA GLU A 233 16.71 8.21 -8.90
C GLU A 233 16.63 9.11 -10.15
N TYR A 234 17.75 9.42 -10.82
CA TYR A 234 17.72 10.08 -12.13
C TYR A 234 16.96 9.26 -13.19
N GLU A 235 17.12 7.94 -13.22
CA GLU A 235 16.38 7.07 -14.14
C GLU A 235 14.87 7.04 -13.83
N ARG A 236 14.49 7.03 -12.54
CA ARG A 236 13.11 7.16 -12.08
C ARG A 236 12.50 8.51 -12.45
N GLN A 237 13.26 9.60 -12.28
CA GLN A 237 12.84 10.95 -12.69
C GLN A 237 12.67 11.06 -14.21
N LEU A 238 13.62 10.54 -15.00
CA LEU A 238 13.51 10.48 -16.45
C LEU A 238 12.28 9.66 -16.88
N GLN A 239 11.98 8.55 -16.22
CA GLN A 239 10.78 7.78 -16.51
C GLN A 239 9.50 8.54 -16.10
N SER A 240 9.51 9.25 -14.97
CA SER A 240 8.40 10.14 -14.58
C SER A 240 8.17 11.24 -15.62
N ILE A 241 9.23 11.84 -16.17
CA ILE A 241 9.13 12.86 -17.22
C ILE A 241 8.58 12.26 -18.52
N ARG A 242 9.01 11.04 -18.92
CA ARG A 242 8.44 10.32 -20.08
C ARG A 242 6.95 10.02 -19.88
N ASN A 243 6.56 9.51 -18.71
CA ASN A 243 5.17 9.20 -18.37
C ASN A 243 4.29 10.46 -18.33
N LEU A 244 4.80 11.57 -17.77
CA LEU A 244 4.11 12.86 -17.80
C LEU A 244 3.94 13.34 -19.23
N ARG A 245 4.98 13.25 -20.06
CA ARG A 245 4.90 13.60 -21.49
C ARG A 245 3.86 12.76 -22.22
N THR A 246 3.79 11.45 -22.02
CA THR A 246 2.75 10.62 -22.65
C THR A 246 1.35 10.99 -22.18
N LEU A 247 1.16 11.29 -20.88
CA LEU A 247 -0.13 11.76 -20.35
C LEU A 247 -0.54 13.13 -20.90
N TYR A 248 0.41 14.06 -21.10
CA TYR A 248 0.12 15.35 -21.74
C TYR A 248 -0.19 15.18 -23.24
N GLU A 249 0.52 14.31 -23.96
CA GLU A 249 0.21 13.99 -25.36
C GLU A 249 -1.16 13.27 -25.49
N GLU A 250 -1.51 12.36 -24.59
CA GLU A 250 -2.82 11.70 -24.55
C GLU A 250 -3.94 12.68 -24.22
N ARG A 251 -3.73 13.57 -23.24
CA ARG A 251 -4.68 14.65 -22.93
C ARG A 251 -4.88 15.55 -24.16
N GLN A 252 -3.81 16.01 -24.80
CA GLN A 252 -3.91 16.82 -26.02
C GLN A 252 -4.64 16.09 -27.16
N ARG A 253 -4.47 14.76 -27.28
CA ARG A 253 -5.24 13.92 -28.22
C ARG A 253 -6.71 13.74 -27.79
N SER A 254 -7.05 13.81 -26.50
CA SER A 254 -8.45 13.83 -26.03
C SER A 254 -9.10 15.17 -26.31
N ASP A 255 -8.49 16.26 -25.84
CA ASP A 255 -8.93 17.64 -26.04
C ASP A 255 -9.15 17.93 -27.55
N HIS A 256 -8.28 17.41 -28.44
CA HIS A 256 -8.48 17.53 -29.87
C HIS A 256 -9.65 16.69 -30.41
N ARG A 257 -9.81 15.43 -30.00
CA ARG A 257 -10.95 14.58 -30.41
C ARG A 257 -12.28 15.17 -29.96
N GLU A 258 -12.37 15.61 -28.71
CA GLU A 258 -13.53 16.29 -28.13
C GLU A 258 -13.84 17.58 -28.89
N LYS A 259 -12.83 18.37 -29.26
CA LYS A 259 -13.02 19.57 -30.10
C LYS A 259 -13.53 19.24 -31.51
N GLU A 260 -13.01 18.21 -32.16
CA GLU A 260 -13.51 17.78 -33.47
C GLU A 260 -14.89 17.11 -33.41
N GLU A 261 -15.29 16.57 -32.25
CA GLU A 261 -16.64 16.05 -32.00
C GLU A 261 -17.65 17.18 -31.76
N LEU A 262 -17.30 18.14 -30.91
CA LEU A 262 -18.10 19.35 -30.71
C LEU A 262 -18.28 20.13 -32.02
N LYS A 263 -17.22 20.27 -32.83
CA LYS A 263 -17.33 20.83 -34.19
C LYS A 263 -18.32 20.06 -35.05
N ARG A 264 -18.22 18.72 -35.12
CA ARG A 264 -19.15 17.89 -35.89
C ARG A 264 -20.60 18.08 -35.44
N SER A 265 -20.87 18.10 -34.13
CA SER A 265 -22.22 18.37 -33.61
C SER A 265 -22.70 19.81 -33.91
N LEU A 266 -21.81 20.79 -33.95
CA LEU A 266 -22.14 22.17 -34.32
C LEU A 266 -22.45 22.26 -35.82
N GLU A 267 -21.67 21.60 -36.68
CA GLU A 267 -21.92 21.47 -38.12
C GLU A 267 -23.27 20.79 -38.40
N GLU A 268 -23.60 19.73 -37.64
CA GLU A 268 -24.86 18.98 -37.73
C GLU A 268 -26.06 19.85 -37.31
N VAL A 269 -26.03 20.45 -36.12
CA VAL A 269 -27.07 21.38 -35.65
C VAL A 269 -27.21 22.61 -36.57
N LYS A 270 -26.11 23.10 -37.14
CA LYS A 270 -26.15 24.18 -38.14
C LYS A 270 -26.85 23.74 -39.43
N LYS A 271 -26.62 22.50 -39.89
CA LYS A 271 -27.32 21.93 -41.04
C LYS A 271 -28.81 21.72 -40.76
N GLU A 272 -29.17 21.21 -39.58
CA GLU A 272 -30.57 21.10 -39.14
C GLU A 272 -31.26 22.48 -39.09
N LEU A 273 -30.57 23.50 -38.58
CA LEU A 273 -31.06 24.88 -38.56
C LEU A 273 -31.23 25.45 -39.98
N GLU A 274 -30.30 25.19 -40.91
CA GLU A 274 -30.43 25.57 -42.32
C GLU A 274 -31.62 24.86 -43.00
N GLU A 275 -31.86 23.58 -42.67
CA GLU A 275 -33.02 22.82 -43.16
C GLU A 275 -34.35 23.33 -42.61
N GLU A 276 -34.44 23.63 -41.30
CA GLU A 276 -35.63 24.25 -40.70
C GLU A 276 -35.86 25.69 -41.19
N GLN A 277 -34.79 26.47 -41.38
CA GLN A 277 -34.91 27.81 -41.97
C GLN A 277 -35.48 27.75 -43.40
N LYS A 278 -35.09 26.73 -44.19
CA LYS A 278 -35.65 26.48 -45.53
C LYS A 278 -37.11 26.01 -45.48
N LYS A 279 -37.47 25.12 -44.56
CA LYS A 279 -38.88 24.73 -44.36
C LYS A 279 -39.74 25.93 -43.95
N ASN A 280 -39.20 26.81 -43.11
CA ASN A 280 -39.88 28.02 -42.68
C ASN A 280 -40.02 29.02 -43.84
N SER A 281 -39.03 29.17 -44.72
CA SER A 281 -39.18 30.01 -45.93
C SER A 281 -40.21 29.43 -46.91
N GLU A 282 -40.20 28.11 -47.14
CA GLU A 282 -41.22 27.42 -47.94
C GLU A 282 -42.63 27.57 -47.33
N ALA A 283 -42.73 27.57 -46.00
CA ALA A 283 -43.99 27.81 -45.29
C ALA A 283 -44.45 29.27 -45.40
N THR A 284 -43.55 30.26 -45.33
CA THR A 284 -43.91 31.68 -45.54
C THR A 284 -44.32 31.94 -46.99
N GLU A 285 -43.60 31.40 -47.98
CA GLU A 285 -44.00 31.49 -49.40
C GLU A 285 -45.40 30.90 -49.61
N ARG A 286 -45.72 29.78 -48.95
CA ARG A 286 -47.04 29.16 -49.00
C ARG A 286 -48.13 29.96 -48.27
N ILE A 287 -47.78 30.73 -47.24
CA ILE A 287 -48.71 31.67 -46.59
C ILE A 287 -48.98 32.83 -47.55
N ASP A 288 -47.95 33.41 -48.16
CA ASP A 288 -48.08 34.51 -49.14
C ASP A 288 -48.95 34.08 -50.35
N GLU A 289 -48.74 32.87 -50.89
CA GLU A 289 -49.60 32.27 -51.94
C GLU A 289 -51.07 32.18 -51.50
N LEU A 290 -51.31 31.72 -50.26
CA LEU A 290 -52.66 31.59 -49.72
C LEU A 290 -53.31 32.94 -49.42
N GLU A 291 -52.55 33.93 -48.97
CA GLU A 291 -53.01 35.31 -48.76
C GLU A 291 -53.36 35.99 -50.10
N GLU A 292 -52.55 35.81 -51.15
CA GLU A 292 -52.86 36.32 -52.49
C GLU A 292 -54.13 35.65 -53.06
N MET A 293 -54.26 34.33 -52.91
CA MET A 293 -55.46 33.59 -53.29
C MET A 293 -56.70 34.02 -52.49
N ASN A 294 -56.55 34.32 -51.20
CA ASN A 294 -57.64 34.80 -50.35
C ASN A 294 -58.04 36.23 -50.76
N SER A 295 -57.09 37.12 -51.04
CA SER A 295 -57.37 38.46 -51.58
C SER A 295 -58.15 38.39 -52.89
N LYS A 296 -57.71 37.55 -53.83
CA LYS A 296 -58.43 37.30 -55.10
C LYS A 296 -59.87 36.82 -54.85
N LYS A 297 -60.08 35.98 -53.83
CA LYS A 297 -61.42 35.50 -53.45
C LYS A 297 -62.27 36.59 -52.76
N TYR A 298 -61.68 37.45 -51.94
CA TYR A 298 -62.36 38.64 -51.40
C TYR A 298 -62.78 39.61 -52.51
N ASP A 299 -61.93 39.86 -53.49
CA ASP A 299 -62.25 40.71 -54.65
C ASP A 299 -63.36 40.09 -55.52
N GLU A 300 -63.34 38.77 -55.74
CA GLU A 300 -64.40 38.04 -56.44
C GLU A 300 -65.74 38.08 -55.68
N ILE A 301 -65.73 37.87 -54.36
CA ILE A 301 -66.91 37.99 -53.49
C ILE A 301 -67.48 39.42 -53.59
N LYS A 302 -66.63 40.45 -53.46
CA LYS A 302 -67.04 41.85 -53.53
C LYS A 302 -67.61 42.24 -54.89
N ALA A 303 -67.08 41.67 -55.98
CA ALA A 303 -67.64 41.84 -57.32
C ALA A 303 -69.01 41.15 -57.46
N LEU A 304 -69.17 39.95 -56.92
CA LEU A 304 -70.46 39.24 -56.88
C LEU A 304 -71.49 39.97 -56.00
N GLU A 305 -71.10 40.51 -54.85
CA GLU A 305 -71.94 41.35 -54.00
C GLU A 305 -72.41 42.62 -54.72
N SER A 306 -71.52 43.29 -55.47
CA SER A 306 -71.87 44.43 -56.30
C SER A 306 -72.87 44.05 -57.41
N ASN A 307 -72.66 42.92 -58.09
CA ASN A 307 -73.57 42.43 -59.13
C ASN A 307 -74.94 42.02 -58.55
N LEU A 308 -74.96 41.40 -57.37
CA LEU A 308 -76.20 41.09 -56.64
C LEU A 308 -76.91 42.38 -56.21
N GLY A 309 -76.17 43.40 -55.77
CA GLY A 309 -76.68 44.74 -55.49
C GLY A 309 -77.37 45.39 -56.70
N LEU A 310 -76.76 45.30 -57.89
CA LEU A 310 -77.35 45.77 -59.15
C LEU A 310 -78.62 44.98 -59.52
N ALA A 311 -78.56 43.65 -59.54
CA ALA A 311 -79.73 42.82 -59.86
C ALA A 311 -80.89 42.98 -58.85
N ASN A 312 -80.60 43.27 -57.58
CA ASN A 312 -81.61 43.59 -56.56
C ASN A 312 -82.19 45.00 -56.79
N ALA A 313 -81.41 45.96 -57.26
CA ALA A 313 -81.92 47.28 -57.67
C ALA A 313 -82.83 47.17 -58.91
N GLU A 314 -82.44 46.38 -59.92
CA GLU A 314 -83.27 46.06 -61.10
C GLU A 314 -84.56 45.34 -60.70
N SER A 315 -84.50 44.35 -59.80
CA SER A 315 -85.68 43.66 -59.27
C SER A 315 -86.62 44.61 -58.51
N ARG A 316 -86.09 45.56 -57.73
CA ARG A 316 -86.89 46.61 -57.09
C ARG A 316 -87.50 47.58 -58.09
N GLN A 317 -86.78 47.91 -59.16
CA GLN A 317 -87.32 48.72 -60.25
C GLN A 317 -88.50 48.00 -60.92
N HIS A 318 -88.34 46.73 -61.29
CA HIS A 318 -89.44 45.93 -61.85
C HIS A 318 -90.61 45.75 -60.87
N GLN A 319 -90.35 45.64 -59.57
CA GLN A 319 -91.40 45.63 -58.54
C GLN A 319 -92.15 46.96 -58.46
N ALA A 320 -91.46 48.10 -58.61
CA ALA A 320 -92.07 49.42 -58.68
C ALA A 320 -92.88 49.60 -59.98
N GLU A 321 -92.35 49.17 -61.13
CA GLU A 321 -93.06 49.12 -62.41
C GLU A 321 -94.33 48.27 -62.30
N LEU A 322 -94.24 47.07 -61.72
CA LEU A 322 -95.38 46.19 -61.47
C LEU A 322 -96.40 46.83 -60.51
N THR A 323 -95.95 47.60 -59.52
CA THR A 323 -96.84 48.34 -58.60
C THR A 323 -97.60 49.44 -59.33
N VAL A 324 -96.95 50.22 -60.20
CA VAL A 324 -97.60 51.22 -61.05
C VAL A 324 -98.58 50.57 -62.03
N ILE A 325 -98.21 49.43 -62.64
CA ILE A 325 -99.09 48.66 -63.52
C ILE A 325 -100.32 48.15 -62.76
N ASN A 326 -100.14 47.60 -61.55
CA ASN A 326 -101.25 47.18 -60.69
C ASN A 326 -102.14 48.34 -60.27
N GLN A 327 -101.58 49.54 -60.05
CA GLN A 327 -102.36 50.74 -59.76
C GLN A 327 -103.14 51.23 -60.99
N LEU A 328 -102.53 51.25 -62.19
CA LEU A 328 -103.22 51.53 -63.46
C LEU A 328 -104.37 50.54 -63.69
N PHE A 329 -104.13 49.23 -63.51
CA PHE A 329 -105.20 48.23 -63.61
C PHE A 329 -106.29 48.44 -62.56
N SER A 330 -105.93 48.83 -61.33
CA SER A 330 -106.91 49.14 -60.28
C SER A 330 -107.73 50.37 -60.63
N GLU A 331 -107.13 51.44 -61.17
CA GLU A 331 -107.82 52.65 -61.61
C GLU A 331 -108.70 52.42 -62.83
N ILE A 332 -108.28 51.56 -63.78
CA ILE A 332 -109.14 51.13 -64.89
C ILE A 332 -110.33 50.33 -64.35
N LEU A 333 -110.10 49.35 -63.47
CA LEU A 333 -111.16 48.51 -62.90
C LEU A 333 -112.10 49.28 -61.95
N LEU A 334 -111.62 50.33 -61.27
CA LEU A 334 -112.43 51.23 -60.45
C LEU A 334 -113.17 52.27 -61.29
N GLY A 335 -112.53 52.81 -62.33
CA GLY A 335 -113.13 53.72 -63.31
C GLY A 335 -114.29 53.08 -64.08
N PHE A 336 -114.20 51.78 -64.40
CA PHE A 336 -115.31 51.02 -64.97
C PHE A 336 -116.46 50.70 -63.99
N ASN A 337 -116.28 50.90 -62.67
CA ASN A 337 -117.29 50.59 -61.65
C ASN A 337 -118.03 51.83 -61.09
N ASN A 338 -117.55 53.04 -61.35
CA ASN A 338 -118.28 54.27 -61.08
C ASN A 338 -118.98 54.71 -62.37
N ASN A 339 -120.31 54.91 -62.33
CA ASN A 339 -121.16 55.25 -63.49
C ASN A 339 -120.93 56.68 -64.03
N GLN A 340 -119.71 57.01 -64.43
CA GLN A 340 -119.39 58.14 -65.29
C GLN A 340 -118.92 57.58 -66.62
N ASP A 341 -119.76 57.64 -67.65
CA ASP A 341 -119.35 57.37 -69.02
C ASP A 341 -118.18 58.31 -69.34
N ILE A 342 -116.98 57.74 -69.54
CA ILE A 342 -115.85 58.46 -70.10
C ILE A 342 -116.30 58.90 -71.50
N ASP A 343 -116.49 60.20 -71.68
CA ASP A 343 -117.07 60.79 -72.89
C ASP A 343 -116.21 60.48 -74.11
N LEU A 344 -116.58 59.38 -74.80
CA LEU A 344 -115.72 58.68 -75.75
C LEU A 344 -115.35 59.57 -76.93
N ASP A 345 -116.25 60.48 -77.31
CA ASP A 345 -116.03 61.45 -78.38
C ASP A 345 -115.03 62.53 -77.97
N LYS A 346 -115.03 62.96 -76.71
CA LYS A 346 -114.08 63.96 -76.19
C LYS A 346 -112.68 63.37 -76.01
N LEU A 347 -112.60 62.13 -75.49
CA LEU A 347 -111.37 61.34 -75.45
C LEU A 347 -110.82 61.07 -76.86
N MET A 348 -111.68 60.72 -77.82
CA MET A 348 -111.27 60.48 -79.20
C MET A 348 -110.75 61.74 -79.90
N VAL A 349 -111.29 62.92 -79.58
CA VAL A 349 -110.76 64.21 -80.08
C VAL A 349 -109.39 64.52 -79.46
N THR A 350 -109.21 64.40 -78.15
CA THR A 350 -107.89 64.65 -77.51
C THR A 350 -106.84 63.63 -77.94
N LEU A 351 -107.20 62.34 -78.08
CA LEU A 351 -106.29 61.31 -78.59
C LEU A 351 -105.89 61.56 -80.06
N LYS A 352 -106.75 62.23 -80.84
CA LYS A 352 -106.51 62.58 -82.24
C LYS A 352 -105.62 63.81 -82.38
N ASP A 353 -105.84 64.85 -81.58
CA ASP A 353 -104.98 66.04 -81.56
C ASP A 353 -103.57 65.71 -81.04
N HIS A 354 -103.46 64.74 -80.13
CA HIS A 354 -102.18 64.24 -79.60
C HIS A 354 -101.62 63.04 -80.39
N HIS A 355 -102.20 62.66 -81.53
CA HIS A 355 -101.84 61.44 -82.27
C HIS A 355 -100.40 61.49 -82.82
N GLU A 356 -99.96 62.62 -83.39
CA GLU A 356 -98.56 62.79 -83.83
C GLU A 356 -97.58 62.72 -82.66
N LEU A 357 -97.94 63.26 -81.49
CA LEU A 357 -97.09 63.21 -80.31
C LEU A 357 -96.95 61.79 -79.78
N LEU A 358 -98.06 61.07 -79.66
CA LEU A 358 -98.09 59.65 -79.28
C LEU A 358 -97.32 58.78 -80.29
N GLN A 359 -97.49 59.01 -81.59
CA GLN A 359 -96.77 58.27 -82.63
C GLN A 359 -95.26 58.55 -82.60
N ASN A 360 -94.83 59.80 -82.37
CA ASN A 360 -93.42 60.14 -82.17
C ASN A 360 -92.85 59.51 -80.89
N MET A 361 -93.60 59.48 -79.79
CA MET A 361 -93.16 58.81 -78.56
C MET A 361 -93.04 57.29 -78.75
N VAL A 362 -94.01 56.62 -79.38
CA VAL A 362 -93.93 55.18 -79.72
C VAL A 362 -92.74 54.87 -80.62
N VAL A 363 -92.44 55.72 -81.63
CA VAL A 363 -91.25 55.56 -82.48
C VAL A 363 -89.95 55.77 -81.68
N SER A 364 -89.94 56.66 -80.67
CA SER A 364 -88.78 56.85 -79.80
C SER A 364 -88.59 55.73 -78.77
N GLU A 365 -89.67 55.13 -78.26
CA GLU A 365 -89.63 54.02 -77.30
C GLU A 365 -89.14 52.71 -77.94
N LEU A 366 -89.32 52.51 -79.25
CA LEU A 366 -88.66 51.40 -79.97
C LEU A 366 -87.12 51.51 -79.97
N SER A 367 -86.55 52.69 -79.68
CA SER A 367 -85.10 52.94 -79.73
C SER A 367 -84.43 53.02 -78.35
N SER A 368 -85.17 53.04 -77.24
CA SER A 368 -84.64 53.21 -75.89
C SER A 368 -85.32 52.28 -74.89
N ALA A 369 -84.56 51.43 -74.21
CA ALA A 369 -85.05 50.41 -73.28
C ALA A 369 -85.58 50.95 -71.93
N SER A 370 -86.27 52.09 -71.95
CA SER A 370 -86.76 52.80 -70.76
C SER A 370 -88.23 53.20 -70.97
N SER A 371 -89.11 52.20 -71.03
CA SER A 371 -90.55 52.26 -71.32
C SER A 371 -91.42 52.99 -70.27
N SER A 372 -90.84 53.89 -69.47
CA SER A 372 -91.51 54.56 -68.35
C SER A 372 -92.25 55.85 -68.74
N ALA A 373 -92.11 56.31 -69.99
CA ALA A 373 -92.68 57.57 -70.46
C ALA A 373 -94.14 57.39 -70.90
N LEU A 374 -94.42 56.45 -71.80
CA LEU A 374 -95.76 56.24 -72.37
C LEU A 374 -96.82 55.86 -71.31
N PRO A 375 -96.58 54.96 -70.33
CA PRO A 375 -97.56 54.68 -69.28
C PRO A 375 -97.90 55.91 -68.42
N LYS A 376 -96.92 56.80 -68.16
CA LYS A 376 -97.13 58.04 -67.42
C LYS A 376 -97.91 59.07 -68.23
N VAL A 377 -97.62 59.20 -69.52
CA VAL A 377 -98.38 60.11 -70.41
C VAL A 377 -99.81 59.62 -70.63
N LEU A 378 -100.03 58.30 -70.71
CA LEU A 378 -101.38 57.73 -70.76
C LEU A 378 -102.14 57.95 -69.44
N LEU A 379 -101.49 57.79 -68.29
CA LEU A 379 -102.08 58.11 -66.99
C LEU A 379 -102.42 59.60 -66.88
N ASP A 380 -101.52 60.49 -67.31
CA ASP A 380 -101.71 61.95 -67.31
C ASP A 380 -102.87 62.37 -68.25
N LEU A 381 -102.94 61.81 -69.47
CA LEU A 381 -104.05 62.06 -70.40
C LEU A 381 -105.40 61.55 -69.87
N VAL A 382 -105.44 60.38 -69.23
CA VAL A 382 -106.65 59.88 -68.57
C VAL A 382 -107.03 60.77 -67.38
N SER A 383 -106.03 61.25 -66.61
CA SER A 383 -106.25 62.20 -65.52
C SER A 383 -106.75 63.56 -66.01
N GLN A 384 -106.28 64.06 -67.15
CA GLN A 384 -106.73 65.33 -67.74
C GLN A 384 -108.17 65.26 -68.27
N VAL A 385 -108.65 64.06 -68.61
CA VAL A 385 -110.07 63.83 -68.97
C VAL A 385 -110.95 63.68 -67.73
N SER A 386 -110.44 63.18 -66.61
CA SER A 386 -111.20 63.05 -65.35
C SER A 386 -111.11 64.29 -64.42
N ALA A 387 -110.09 65.12 -64.53
CA ALA A 387 -109.81 66.25 -63.65
C ALA A 387 -110.55 67.56 -63.99
N GLN A 388 -111.68 67.49 -64.69
CA GLN A 388 -112.53 68.66 -64.97
C GLN A 388 -113.77 68.74 -64.07
N GLU A 389 -113.58 68.63 -62.75
CA GLU A 389 -114.42 69.36 -61.77
C GLU A 389 -113.76 69.49 -60.38
N HIS A 390 -113.76 70.74 -59.88
CA HIS A 390 -113.42 71.25 -58.53
C HIS A 390 -112.12 70.84 -57.81
N CYS A 391 -111.33 71.87 -57.50
CA CYS A 391 -110.21 71.85 -56.55
C CYS A 391 -110.60 72.46 -55.17
N ASP A 392 -109.73 72.21 -54.18
CA ASP A 392 -109.64 72.68 -52.77
C ASP A 392 -109.84 71.55 -51.73
N ARG A 393 -108.97 71.32 -50.72
CA ARG A 393 -107.62 71.83 -50.41
C ARG A 393 -106.96 71.02 -49.26
N ASP A 394 -105.62 70.96 -49.25
CA ASP A 394 -104.58 70.68 -48.20
C ASP A 394 -105.04 70.56 -46.70
N ASP A 395 -104.34 69.89 -45.76
CA ASP A 395 -103.03 69.22 -45.78
C ASP A 395 -102.76 68.29 -44.55
N ASN A 396 -101.78 67.39 -44.69
CA ASN A 396 -100.76 66.96 -43.70
C ASN A 396 -101.09 66.49 -42.26
N SER A 397 -100.82 65.20 -41.95
CA SER A 397 -99.81 64.82 -40.93
C SER A 397 -99.45 63.32 -40.92
N SER A 398 -98.15 63.04 -40.87
CA SER A 398 -97.46 61.84 -40.34
C SER A 398 -98.18 61.21 -39.12
N TYR A 399 -98.11 59.91 -38.79
CA TYR A 399 -96.90 59.07 -38.66
C TYR A 399 -97.15 57.52 -38.58
N LYS A 400 -96.23 56.76 -39.18
CA LYS A 400 -95.54 55.54 -38.66
C LYS A 400 -96.30 54.20 -38.42
N LEU A 401 -96.07 53.26 -39.36
CA LEU A 401 -95.57 51.87 -39.18
C LEU A 401 -96.22 50.93 -38.14
N GLU A 402 -96.92 49.87 -38.60
CA GLU A 402 -96.46 48.45 -38.50
C GLU A 402 -97.37 47.49 -39.28
N THR A 403 -96.81 46.40 -39.82
CA THR A 403 -97.50 45.41 -40.66
C THR A 403 -97.73 44.12 -39.88
N ILE A 404 -98.98 43.66 -39.77
CA ILE A 404 -99.38 42.39 -39.12
C ILE A 404 -100.04 41.47 -40.16
N VAL A 405 -99.52 40.24 -40.27
CA VAL A 405 -100.17 38.96 -40.69
C VAL A 405 -99.14 37.88 -40.22
N GLU A 406 -99.23 37.22 -39.06
CA GLU A 406 -100.17 36.14 -38.62
C GLU A 406 -100.31 35.00 -39.64
N GLU A 407 -99.67 33.84 -39.45
CA GLU A 407 -100.19 32.60 -38.82
C GLU A 407 -99.00 31.60 -38.69
N SER A 408 -98.96 30.47 -37.95
CA SER A 408 -99.71 29.85 -36.83
C SER A 408 -98.89 28.59 -36.39
N GLU A 409 -99.15 27.80 -35.34
CA GLU A 409 -100.27 27.68 -34.37
C GLU A 409 -99.75 27.18 -32.98
N SER A 410 -100.69 26.70 -32.15
CA SER A 410 -100.62 25.81 -30.96
C SER A 410 -99.39 24.88 -30.79
N GLN A 411 -98.70 24.79 -29.63
CA GLN A 411 -99.11 24.51 -28.22
C GLN A 411 -98.91 23.06 -27.75
N THR A 412 -98.47 22.96 -26.49
CA THR A 412 -98.30 21.80 -25.56
C THR A 412 -99.66 21.18 -25.12
N PRO A 413 -99.80 20.20 -24.16
CA PRO A 413 -98.82 19.52 -23.26
C PRO A 413 -99.10 18.00 -22.99
N SER A 414 -98.44 17.44 -21.96
CA SER A 414 -98.93 16.42 -20.99
C SER A 414 -98.34 15.00 -21.01
N ASP A 415 -98.11 14.46 -19.81
CA ASP A 415 -97.39 13.22 -19.48
C ASP A 415 -98.25 11.93 -19.44
N GLN A 416 -97.54 10.80 -19.33
CA GLN A 416 -97.93 9.48 -18.79
C GLN A 416 -98.85 8.57 -19.64
N ILE A 417 -98.24 7.58 -20.31
CA ILE A 417 -98.45 6.14 -20.05
C ILE A 417 -97.12 5.40 -20.31
N ASN A 418 -96.55 4.77 -19.27
CA ASN A 418 -95.35 3.93 -19.41
C ASN A 418 -95.73 2.47 -19.74
N SER A 419 -95.23 1.93 -20.86
CA SER A 419 -94.96 0.49 -21.11
C SER A 419 -94.55 0.18 -22.55
N VAL A 420 -94.85 1.06 -23.51
CA VAL A 420 -94.54 0.84 -24.94
C VAL A 420 -93.16 1.43 -25.31
N GLU A 421 -92.86 2.66 -24.89
CA GLU A 421 -91.56 3.32 -25.11
C GLU A 421 -90.36 2.45 -24.68
N GLU A 422 -90.45 1.74 -23.55
CA GLU A 422 -89.35 0.90 -23.05
C GLU A 422 -89.07 -0.31 -23.97
N ILE A 423 -90.09 -0.86 -24.63
CA ILE A 423 -89.92 -1.89 -25.67
C ILE A 423 -89.30 -1.27 -26.94
N VAL A 424 -89.69 -0.04 -27.29
CA VAL A 424 -89.15 0.69 -28.44
C VAL A 424 -87.70 1.12 -28.23
N GLU A 425 -87.30 1.53 -27.03
CA GLU A 425 -85.90 1.88 -26.69
C GLU A 425 -84.99 0.65 -26.54
N LEU A 426 -85.55 -0.52 -26.20
CA LEU A 426 -84.83 -1.79 -26.23
C LEU A 426 -84.76 -2.39 -27.64
N LEU A 427 -85.63 -1.99 -28.58
CA LEU A 427 -85.63 -2.48 -29.96
C LEU A 427 -84.26 -2.28 -30.65
N PRO A 428 -83.58 -1.11 -30.58
CA PRO A 428 -82.22 -0.93 -31.11
C PRO A 428 -81.17 -1.85 -30.47
N LYS A 429 -81.33 -2.25 -29.21
CA LYS A 429 -80.41 -3.17 -28.52
C LYS A 429 -80.66 -4.62 -28.95
N VAL A 430 -81.93 -5.03 -29.05
CA VAL A 430 -82.34 -6.34 -29.59
C VAL A 430 -81.92 -6.48 -31.06
N TRP A 431 -82.13 -5.44 -31.88
CA TRP A 431 -81.65 -5.39 -33.27
C TRP A 431 -80.13 -5.42 -33.37
N ARG A 432 -79.39 -4.76 -32.46
CA ARG A 432 -77.93 -4.84 -32.41
C ARG A 432 -77.45 -6.26 -32.12
N VAL A 433 -78.03 -6.91 -31.10
CA VAL A 433 -77.73 -8.32 -30.76
C VAL A 433 -78.12 -9.26 -31.91
N LEU A 434 -79.24 -9.03 -32.60
CA LEU A 434 -79.64 -9.80 -33.79
C LEU A 434 -78.68 -9.61 -34.97
N ILE A 435 -78.21 -8.37 -35.22
CA ILE A 435 -77.20 -8.08 -36.24
C ILE A 435 -75.85 -8.72 -35.89
N GLU A 436 -75.46 -8.67 -34.61
CA GLU A 436 -74.21 -9.25 -34.11
C GLU A 436 -74.24 -10.78 -34.23
N LEU A 437 -75.33 -11.43 -33.80
CA LEU A 437 -75.56 -12.86 -33.99
C LEU A 437 -75.67 -13.27 -35.47
N LEU A 438 -76.26 -12.45 -36.36
CA LEU A 438 -76.25 -12.70 -37.81
C LEU A 438 -74.85 -12.52 -38.43
N SER A 439 -74.07 -11.55 -37.95
CA SER A 439 -72.70 -11.34 -38.47
C SER A 439 -71.76 -12.47 -38.10
N HIS A 440 -71.96 -13.11 -36.94
CA HIS A 440 -71.20 -14.30 -36.52
C HIS A 440 -71.65 -15.60 -37.23
N GLN A 441 -72.80 -15.61 -37.93
CA GLN A 441 -73.28 -16.78 -38.69
C GLN A 441 -72.80 -16.82 -40.16
N LYS A 442 -72.16 -15.76 -40.68
CA LYS A 442 -71.53 -15.81 -42.00
C LYS A 442 -70.12 -16.39 -41.92
N ALA A 443 -70.04 -17.72 -42.08
CA ALA A 443 -68.78 -18.41 -42.34
C ALA A 443 -68.07 -17.80 -43.57
N PRO A 444 -66.72 -17.81 -43.62
CA PRO A 444 -65.97 -17.18 -44.71
C PRO A 444 -66.09 -17.99 -46.01
N THR A 445 -67.04 -17.65 -46.87
CA THR A 445 -67.12 -18.14 -48.25
C THR A 445 -66.08 -17.45 -49.12
N ASN A 446 -64.80 -17.69 -48.81
CA ASN A 446 -63.69 -17.27 -49.65
C ASN A 446 -63.44 -18.35 -50.71
N ILE A 447 -64.28 -18.38 -51.74
CA ILE A 447 -64.09 -19.21 -52.94
C ILE A 447 -64.10 -18.29 -54.16
N LEU A 448 -62.89 -17.89 -54.56
CA LEU A 448 -62.58 -17.35 -55.86
C LEU A 448 -62.69 -18.47 -56.91
N THR A 449 -63.87 -18.64 -57.50
CA THR A 449 -64.05 -19.40 -58.74
C THR A 449 -64.88 -18.60 -59.73
N HIS A 450 -64.21 -17.69 -60.44
CA HIS A 450 -64.72 -17.11 -61.69
C HIS A 450 -63.59 -17.14 -62.73
N GLU A 451 -63.13 -18.33 -63.06
CA GLU A 451 -62.43 -18.53 -64.33
C GLU A 451 -63.45 -18.46 -65.48
N ALA A 452 -63.15 -17.59 -66.44
CA ALA A 452 -63.39 -17.78 -67.86
C ALA A 452 -64.69 -18.49 -68.32
N THR A 453 -65.83 -17.79 -68.21
CA THR A 453 -66.86 -17.87 -69.26
C THR A 453 -67.20 -16.49 -69.79
N SER A 454 -66.89 -16.32 -71.07
CA SER A 454 -67.16 -15.18 -71.94
C SER A 454 -68.55 -14.54 -71.78
N GLN A 455 -68.58 -13.22 -71.99
CA GLN A 455 -69.76 -12.42 -72.30
C GLN A 455 -70.88 -12.41 -71.25
N ASP A 456 -70.79 -11.46 -70.31
CA ASP A 456 -71.76 -10.37 -70.21
C ASP A 456 -71.21 -9.29 -69.26
N ASP A 457 -70.93 -8.09 -69.79
CA ASP A 457 -70.67 -6.93 -68.92
C ASP A 457 -71.96 -6.64 -68.15
N PRO A 458 -72.00 -6.79 -66.81
CA PRO A 458 -73.26 -6.86 -66.10
C PRO A 458 -74.08 -5.57 -66.20
N CYS A 459 -73.49 -4.42 -66.53
CA CYS A 459 -74.26 -3.19 -66.73
C CYS A 459 -75.16 -3.17 -67.99
N TYR A 460 -75.02 -4.12 -68.92
CA TYR A 460 -75.76 -4.11 -70.18
C TYR A 460 -76.80 -5.24 -70.26
N LYS A 461 -77.94 -4.94 -70.89
CA LYS A 461 -79.02 -5.89 -71.16
C LYS A 461 -79.37 -5.85 -72.64
N THR A 462 -79.34 -7.02 -73.28
CA THR A 462 -79.65 -7.17 -74.70
C THR A 462 -81.16 -7.05 -74.93
N VAL A 463 -81.59 -6.02 -75.66
CA VAL A 463 -82.99 -5.76 -76.01
C VAL A 463 -83.16 -5.92 -77.53
N GLN A 464 -84.08 -6.79 -77.95
CA GLN A 464 -84.43 -6.96 -79.36
C GLN A 464 -85.19 -5.73 -79.86
N THR A 465 -84.62 -5.01 -80.82
CA THR A 465 -85.30 -3.94 -81.58
C THR A 465 -85.71 -4.47 -82.96
N PRO A 466 -86.62 -3.80 -83.71
CA PRO A 466 -87.01 -4.25 -85.05
C PRO A 466 -85.89 -4.32 -86.11
N LYS A 467 -84.65 -3.92 -85.77
CA LYS A 467 -83.44 -4.08 -86.61
C LYS A 467 -82.38 -5.00 -86.01
N GLY A 468 -82.68 -5.70 -84.91
CA GLY A 468 -81.79 -6.67 -84.24
C GLY A 468 -81.58 -6.39 -82.75
N PRO A 469 -80.81 -7.26 -82.07
CA PRO A 469 -80.49 -7.12 -80.66
C PRO A 469 -79.54 -5.94 -80.42
N SER A 470 -79.94 -5.00 -79.56
CA SER A 470 -79.15 -3.85 -79.14
C SER A 470 -78.78 -3.98 -77.67
N LEU A 471 -77.51 -3.73 -77.33
CA LEU A 471 -77.03 -3.74 -75.95
C LEU A 471 -77.37 -2.40 -75.29
N VAL A 472 -78.33 -2.40 -74.35
CA VAL A 472 -78.78 -1.18 -73.65
C VAL A 472 -78.31 -1.23 -72.21
N VAL A 473 -77.75 -0.12 -71.70
CA VAL A 473 -77.35 -0.02 -70.28
C VAL A 473 -78.59 -0.19 -69.40
N SER A 474 -78.59 -1.22 -68.55
CA SER A 474 -79.71 -1.52 -67.66
C SER A 474 -79.54 -0.74 -66.36
N VAL A 475 -80.28 0.36 -66.23
CA VAL A 475 -80.24 1.25 -65.04
C VAL A 475 -80.35 0.47 -63.72
N SER A 476 -81.22 -0.55 -63.66
CA SER A 476 -81.38 -1.41 -62.47
C SER A 476 -80.13 -2.21 -62.12
N GLN A 477 -79.35 -2.61 -63.13
CA GLN A 477 -78.21 -3.51 -62.98
C GLN A 477 -76.92 -2.72 -62.71
N THR A 478 -76.77 -1.54 -63.32
CA THR A 478 -75.79 -0.54 -62.90
C THR A 478 -76.05 -0.08 -61.45
N PHE A 479 -77.30 0.10 -61.05
CA PHE A 479 -77.67 0.41 -59.67
C PHE A 479 -77.31 -0.70 -58.68
N ILE A 480 -77.51 -1.97 -59.03
CA ILE A 480 -77.06 -3.11 -58.22
C ILE A 480 -75.53 -3.10 -58.07
N ARG A 481 -74.77 -2.97 -59.18
CA ARG A 481 -73.30 -2.92 -59.11
C ARG A 481 -72.79 -1.73 -58.29
N LEU A 482 -73.43 -0.57 -58.40
CA LEU A 482 -73.11 0.62 -57.59
C LEU A 482 -73.41 0.38 -56.10
N LYS A 483 -74.54 -0.26 -55.78
CA LYS A 483 -74.89 -0.64 -54.40
C LYS A 483 -73.84 -1.59 -53.82
N ASP A 484 -73.40 -2.59 -54.59
CA ASP A 484 -72.39 -3.55 -54.15
C ASP A 484 -71.04 -2.86 -53.93
N LEU A 485 -70.60 -1.98 -54.85
CA LEU A 485 -69.41 -1.14 -54.69
C LEU A 485 -69.49 -0.20 -53.48
N ILE A 486 -70.68 0.33 -53.15
CA ILE A 486 -70.88 1.15 -51.94
C ILE A 486 -70.78 0.30 -50.66
N LEU A 487 -71.27 -0.95 -50.68
CA LEU A 487 -71.15 -1.88 -49.55
C LEU A 487 -69.69 -2.35 -49.38
N GLU A 488 -69.00 -2.65 -50.47
CA GLU A 488 -67.57 -2.97 -50.52
C GLU A 488 -66.72 -1.80 -49.98
N LYS A 489 -66.94 -0.58 -50.48
CA LYS A 489 -66.31 0.65 -49.96
C LYS A 489 -66.54 0.81 -48.45
N LYS A 490 -67.77 0.60 -47.97
CA LYS A 490 -68.09 0.65 -46.53
C LYS A 490 -67.45 -0.48 -45.71
N SER A 491 -67.14 -1.62 -46.31
CA SER A 491 -66.38 -2.70 -45.67
C SER A 491 -64.90 -2.31 -45.56
N LEU A 492 -64.31 -1.86 -46.66
CA LEU A 492 -62.91 -1.40 -46.71
C LEU A 492 -62.66 -0.18 -45.81
N GLU A 493 -63.63 0.74 -45.69
CA GLU A 493 -63.60 1.85 -44.73
C GLU A 493 -63.53 1.36 -43.27
N LYS A 494 -64.29 0.30 -42.92
CA LYS A 494 -64.26 -0.31 -41.60
C LYS A 494 -62.96 -1.05 -41.33
N GLU A 495 -62.47 -1.83 -42.28
CA GLU A 495 -61.18 -2.52 -42.19
C GLU A 495 -60.02 -1.52 -42.06
N THR A 496 -60.04 -0.44 -42.84
CA THR A 496 -59.08 0.67 -42.72
C THR A 496 -59.19 1.36 -41.36
N GLY A 497 -60.41 1.54 -40.83
CA GLY A 497 -60.64 2.06 -39.47
C GLY A 497 -60.07 1.15 -38.39
N HIS A 498 -60.25 -0.16 -38.52
CA HIS A 498 -59.70 -1.16 -37.60
C HIS A 498 -58.16 -1.21 -37.68
N LEU A 499 -57.58 -1.19 -38.87
CA LEU A 499 -56.13 -1.11 -39.07
C LEU A 499 -55.53 0.15 -38.47
N LYS A 500 -56.20 1.31 -38.60
CA LYS A 500 -55.78 2.56 -37.92
C LYS A 500 -55.79 2.41 -36.40
N GLN A 501 -56.86 1.85 -35.82
CA GLN A 501 -56.93 1.59 -34.38
C GLN A 501 -55.83 0.63 -33.90
N LEU A 502 -55.56 -0.44 -34.66
CA LEU A 502 -54.47 -1.37 -34.36
C LEU A 502 -53.10 -0.70 -34.44
N ASN A 503 -52.86 0.12 -35.46
CA ASN A 503 -51.59 0.85 -35.61
C ASN A 503 -51.38 1.83 -34.46
N THR A 504 -52.41 2.61 -34.09
CA THR A 504 -52.36 3.49 -32.91
C THR A 504 -52.09 2.70 -31.63
N HIS A 505 -52.64 1.50 -31.47
CA HIS A 505 -52.34 0.65 -30.32
C HIS A 505 -50.88 0.14 -30.32
N LEU A 506 -50.33 -0.22 -31.48
CA LEU A 506 -48.94 -0.63 -31.63
C LEU A 506 -47.97 0.53 -31.40
N GLU A 507 -48.26 1.73 -31.91
CA GLU A 507 -47.51 2.97 -31.67
C GLU A 507 -47.46 3.30 -30.18
N ASN A 508 -48.61 3.31 -29.49
CA ASN A 508 -48.67 3.53 -28.04
C ASN A 508 -47.85 2.49 -27.27
N ARG A 509 -47.96 1.21 -27.65
CA ARG A 509 -47.20 0.11 -27.03
C ARG A 509 -45.70 0.20 -27.29
N LEU A 510 -45.28 0.70 -28.45
CA LEU A 510 -43.88 0.97 -28.79
C LEU A 510 -43.35 2.11 -27.92
N GLN A 511 -44.08 3.23 -27.81
CA GLN A 511 -43.69 4.34 -26.92
C GLN A 511 -43.62 3.91 -25.44
N ASP A 512 -44.52 3.03 -24.99
CA ASP A 512 -44.44 2.45 -23.64
C ASP A 512 -43.18 1.59 -23.43
N GLN A 513 -42.76 0.84 -24.44
CA GLN A 513 -41.50 0.08 -24.42
C GLN A 513 -40.27 0.99 -24.45
N GLU A 514 -40.29 2.04 -25.27
CA GLU A 514 -39.24 3.05 -25.36
C GLU A 514 -39.05 3.78 -24.02
N ARG A 515 -40.13 4.26 -23.40
CA ARG A 515 -40.09 4.87 -22.05
C ARG A 515 -39.57 3.90 -20.98
N ARG A 516 -39.88 2.60 -21.07
CA ARG A 516 -39.31 1.57 -20.18
C ARG A 516 -37.81 1.38 -20.41
N LEU A 517 -37.36 1.33 -21.66
CA LEU A 517 -35.93 1.24 -21.99
C LEU A 517 -35.17 2.49 -21.53
N GLN A 518 -35.74 3.69 -21.68
CA GLN A 518 -35.19 4.93 -21.17
C GLN A 518 -35.02 4.90 -19.64
N MET A 519 -36.03 4.43 -18.90
CA MET A 519 -35.92 4.22 -17.44
C MET A 519 -34.81 3.24 -17.09
N VAL A 520 -34.76 2.07 -17.75
CA VAL A 520 -33.70 1.06 -17.52
C VAL A 520 -32.31 1.61 -17.82
N SER A 521 -32.14 2.40 -18.90
CA SER A 521 -30.89 3.09 -19.20
C SER A 521 -30.50 4.06 -18.08
N SER A 522 -31.45 4.87 -17.60
CA SER A 522 -31.18 5.82 -16.52
C SER A 522 -30.80 5.16 -15.19
N GLU A 523 -31.36 3.98 -14.89
CA GLU A 523 -30.96 3.17 -13.73
C GLU A 523 -29.60 2.49 -13.95
N LEU A 524 -29.31 2.01 -15.16
CA LEU A 524 -28.00 1.50 -15.54
C LEU A 524 -26.93 2.60 -15.34
N ASP A 525 -27.17 3.82 -15.82
CA ASP A 525 -26.28 4.95 -15.62
C ASP A 525 -26.07 5.26 -14.13
N LYS A 526 -27.13 5.30 -13.32
CA LYS A 526 -27.02 5.48 -11.86
C LYS A 526 -26.18 4.38 -11.21
N THR A 527 -26.41 3.11 -11.55
CA THR A 527 -25.61 1.99 -11.02
C THR A 527 -24.16 2.07 -11.48
N TRP A 528 -23.89 2.46 -12.73
CA TRP A 528 -22.53 2.70 -13.24
C TRP A 528 -21.80 3.81 -12.47
N HIS A 529 -22.49 4.91 -12.17
CA HIS A 529 -21.95 5.97 -11.31
C HIS A 529 -21.64 5.49 -9.88
N VAL A 530 -22.47 4.61 -9.31
CA VAL A 530 -22.22 3.99 -7.99
C VAL A 530 -21.04 3.03 -8.05
N VAL A 531 -20.93 2.19 -9.08
CA VAL A 531 -19.78 1.30 -9.32
C VAL A 531 -18.50 2.12 -9.48
N GLY A 532 -18.53 3.21 -10.26
CA GLY A 532 -17.39 4.12 -10.41
C GLY A 532 -16.96 4.81 -9.10
N LYS A 533 -17.91 5.17 -8.23
CA LYS A 533 -17.62 5.67 -6.87
C LYS A 533 -16.96 4.57 -6.01
N LEU A 534 -17.52 3.36 -6.04
CA LEU A 534 -16.98 2.21 -5.29
C LEU A 534 -15.58 1.83 -5.75
N GLN A 535 -15.31 1.87 -7.07
CA GLN A 535 -13.99 1.61 -7.63
C GLN A 535 -12.94 2.64 -7.18
N LYS A 536 -13.31 3.94 -7.14
CA LYS A 536 -12.46 4.99 -6.59
C LYS A 536 -12.20 4.81 -5.09
N GLN A 537 -13.23 4.46 -4.32
CA GLN A 537 -13.08 4.14 -2.88
C GLN A 537 -12.20 2.91 -2.65
N HIS A 538 -12.32 1.87 -3.46
CA HIS A 538 -11.47 0.68 -3.40
C HIS A 538 -10.00 1.00 -3.73
N GLN A 539 -9.74 1.82 -4.76
CA GLN A 539 -8.38 2.31 -5.08
C GLN A 539 -7.78 3.15 -3.94
N LEU A 540 -8.59 4.00 -3.29
CA LEU A 540 -8.16 4.78 -2.13
C LEU A 540 -7.84 3.87 -0.93
N LEU A 541 -8.73 2.92 -0.61
CA LEU A 541 -8.54 1.96 0.48
C LEU A 541 -7.29 1.09 0.26
N HIS A 542 -7.09 0.57 -0.94
CA HIS A 542 -5.89 -0.20 -1.31
C HIS A 542 -4.60 0.65 -1.24
N THR A 543 -4.68 1.95 -1.50
CA THR A 543 -3.56 2.88 -1.30
C THR A 543 -3.28 3.09 0.19
N GLN A 544 -4.31 3.30 1.01
CA GLN A 544 -4.19 3.39 2.47
C GLN A 544 -3.63 2.10 3.08
N GLU A 545 -4.10 0.95 2.61
CA GLU A 545 -3.61 -0.37 3.03
C GLU A 545 -2.12 -0.54 2.72
N LYS A 546 -1.65 -0.10 1.54
CA LYS A 546 -0.23 -0.09 1.20
C LYS A 546 0.60 0.80 2.12
N ILE A 547 0.08 1.98 2.48
CA ILE A 547 0.72 2.88 3.45
C ILE A 547 0.82 2.20 4.83
N LEU A 548 -0.27 1.62 5.34
CA LEU A 548 -0.28 0.89 6.61
C LEU A 548 0.65 -0.32 6.61
N ARG A 549 0.71 -1.09 5.51
CA ARG A 549 1.67 -2.19 5.32
C ARG A 549 3.12 -1.69 5.37
N TYR A 550 3.42 -0.53 4.76
CA TYR A 550 4.74 0.10 4.81
C TYR A 550 5.10 0.58 6.22
N GLU A 551 4.20 1.31 6.89
CA GLU A 551 4.41 1.75 8.28
C GLU A 551 4.65 0.57 9.23
N LEU A 552 3.87 -0.51 9.08
CA LEU A 552 4.00 -1.71 9.89
C LEU A 552 5.34 -2.43 9.62
N ALA A 553 5.82 -2.44 8.38
CA ALA A 553 7.16 -2.92 8.04
C ALA A 553 8.26 -2.03 8.67
N GLN A 554 8.11 -0.71 8.64
CA GLN A 554 9.02 0.24 9.29
C GLN A 554 9.04 0.06 10.82
N LYS A 555 7.88 -0.07 11.46
CA LYS A 555 7.72 -0.36 12.89
C LYS A 555 8.36 -1.70 13.27
N ARG A 556 8.21 -2.75 12.45
CA ARG A 556 8.90 -4.04 12.62
C ARG A 556 10.43 -3.90 12.50
N LYS A 557 10.92 -3.10 11.55
CA LYS A 557 12.37 -2.83 11.40
C LYS A 557 12.94 -2.15 12.65
N LEU A 558 12.27 -1.10 13.15
CA LEU A 558 12.67 -0.40 14.38
C LEU A 558 12.63 -1.31 15.62
N LEU A 559 11.63 -2.18 15.71
CA LEU A 559 11.53 -3.15 16.81
C LEU A 559 12.68 -4.16 16.76
N ASN A 560 13.11 -4.58 15.57
CA ASN A 560 14.28 -5.46 15.41
C ASN A 560 15.59 -4.74 15.78
N THR A 561 15.81 -3.49 15.37
CA THR A 561 17.03 -2.76 15.80
C THR A 561 17.06 -2.54 17.31
N LEU A 562 15.92 -2.26 17.95
CA LEU A 562 15.83 -2.18 19.41
C LEU A 562 16.08 -3.53 20.10
N LYS A 563 15.70 -4.66 19.48
CA LYS A 563 16.06 -6.00 19.97
C LYS A 563 17.56 -6.26 19.85
N GLU A 564 18.18 -5.92 18.72
CA GLU A 564 19.62 -6.04 18.48
C GLU A 564 20.41 -5.19 19.50
N GLU A 565 19.98 -3.94 19.77
CA GLU A 565 20.55 -3.08 20.81
C GLU A 565 20.38 -3.66 22.23
N LEU A 566 19.22 -4.24 22.55
CA LEU A 566 18.99 -4.92 23.83
C LEU A 566 19.84 -6.18 23.96
N GLU A 567 20.01 -6.97 22.91
CA GLU A 567 20.85 -8.16 22.88
C GLU A 567 22.33 -7.80 23.04
N TYR A 568 22.81 -6.78 22.33
CA TYR A 568 24.13 -6.19 22.52
C TYR A 568 24.36 -5.68 23.96
N SER A 569 23.34 -5.05 24.56
CA SER A 569 23.42 -4.63 25.98
C SER A 569 23.52 -5.84 26.92
N ARG A 570 22.78 -6.93 26.66
CA ARG A 570 22.83 -8.18 27.44
C ARG A 570 24.18 -8.87 27.30
N GLU A 571 24.74 -8.93 26.09
CA GLU A 571 26.06 -9.47 25.82
C GLU A 571 27.14 -8.70 26.59
N LYS A 572 27.11 -7.36 26.58
CA LYS A 572 28.01 -6.54 27.40
C LYS A 572 27.85 -6.79 28.90
N TRP A 573 26.62 -6.95 29.38
CA TRP A 573 26.37 -7.31 30.79
C TRP A 573 26.88 -8.71 31.13
N GLN A 574 26.81 -9.67 30.20
CA GLN A 574 27.40 -11.00 30.36
C GLN A 574 28.92 -10.94 30.37
N GLU A 575 29.54 -10.22 29.43
CA GLU A 575 30.99 -10.01 29.39
C GLU A 575 31.51 -9.33 30.67
N ALA A 576 30.76 -8.34 31.18
CA ALA A 576 31.05 -7.69 32.47
C ALA A 576 30.93 -8.67 33.66
N ARG A 577 29.90 -9.54 33.69
CA ARG A 577 29.79 -10.60 34.72
C ARG A 577 30.92 -11.62 34.63
N GLU A 578 31.33 -12.01 33.42
CA GLU A 578 32.47 -12.89 33.23
C GLU A 578 33.78 -12.25 33.68
N LYS A 579 34.01 -10.97 33.34
CA LYS A 579 35.15 -10.20 33.84
C LYS A 579 35.13 -10.13 35.36
N ASN A 580 34.00 -9.80 35.97
CA ASN A 580 33.85 -9.80 37.42
C ASN A 580 34.15 -11.19 38.02
N SER A 581 33.63 -12.28 37.47
CA SER A 581 33.94 -13.65 37.93
C SER A 581 35.41 -14.02 37.75
N LYS A 582 36.06 -13.60 36.66
CA LYS A 582 37.51 -13.75 36.43
C LYS A 582 38.30 -12.98 37.49
N THR A 583 37.94 -11.72 37.77
CA THR A 583 38.58 -10.93 38.84
C THR A 583 38.31 -11.50 40.22
N GLU A 584 37.11 -12.02 40.52
CA GLU A 584 36.78 -12.67 41.79
C GLU A 584 37.63 -13.92 42.01
N LYS A 585 37.84 -14.73 40.96
CA LYS A 585 38.78 -15.87 40.99
C LYS A 585 40.22 -15.42 41.24
N GLN A 586 40.66 -14.32 40.60
CA GLN A 586 41.99 -13.74 40.87
C GLN A 586 42.11 -13.21 42.31
N TRP A 587 41.09 -12.52 42.84
CA TRP A 587 41.05 -12.09 44.25
C TRP A 587 41.07 -13.28 45.22
N LYS A 588 40.36 -14.38 44.91
CA LYS A 588 40.42 -15.62 45.70
C LYS A 588 41.80 -16.26 45.64
N GLN A 589 42.42 -16.34 44.45
CA GLN A 589 43.79 -16.82 44.28
C GLN A 589 44.78 -15.97 45.07
N LEU A 590 44.71 -14.64 44.99
CA LEU A 590 45.55 -13.74 45.77
C LEU A 590 45.33 -13.90 47.28
N ARG A 591 44.09 -14.05 47.76
CA ARG A 591 43.83 -14.33 49.18
C ARG A 591 44.43 -15.66 49.63
N VAL A 592 44.33 -16.71 48.80
CA VAL A 592 44.97 -18.00 49.06
C VAL A 592 46.49 -17.84 49.07
N GLU A 593 47.06 -17.11 48.11
CA GLU A 593 48.51 -16.85 48.06
C GLU A 593 49.00 -16.04 49.26
N PHE A 594 48.28 -14.99 49.68
CA PHE A 594 48.58 -14.25 50.90
C PHE A 594 48.42 -15.10 52.16
N ALA A 595 47.41 -15.97 52.22
CA ALA A 595 47.25 -16.93 53.32
C ALA A 595 48.39 -17.95 53.35
N SER A 596 48.82 -18.46 52.19
CA SER A 596 50.00 -19.33 52.05
C SER A 596 51.28 -18.61 52.45
N ARG A 597 51.51 -17.37 51.98
CA ARG A 597 52.66 -16.53 52.38
C ARG A 597 52.66 -16.26 53.88
N ARG A 598 51.50 -15.99 54.49
CA ARG A 598 51.36 -15.84 55.94
C ARG A 598 51.66 -17.16 56.67
N ASN A 599 51.21 -18.28 56.14
CA ASN A 599 51.46 -19.59 56.73
C ASN A 599 52.93 -20.05 56.56
N THR A 600 53.60 -19.67 55.46
CA THR A 600 55.04 -19.90 55.28
C THR A 600 55.85 -19.00 56.20
N VAL A 601 55.45 -17.73 56.40
CA VAL A 601 56.07 -16.85 57.40
C VAL A 601 55.90 -17.44 58.81
N LEU A 602 54.71 -17.93 59.17
CA LEU A 602 54.49 -18.62 60.46
C LEU A 602 55.30 -19.93 60.60
N SER A 603 55.58 -20.65 59.51
CA SER A 603 56.46 -21.83 59.55
C SER A 603 57.96 -21.49 59.53
N ASP A 604 58.34 -20.34 58.96
CA ASP A 604 59.70 -19.82 58.99
C ASP A 604 60.01 -19.17 60.36
N GLU A 605 59.03 -18.55 61.02
CA GLU A 605 59.13 -18.10 62.43
C GLU A 605 59.39 -19.27 63.40
N LEU A 606 58.94 -20.48 63.06
CA LEU A 606 59.24 -21.71 63.80
C LEU A 606 60.65 -22.28 63.56
N ASN A 607 61.41 -21.75 62.58
CA ASN A 607 62.76 -22.25 62.24
C ASN A 607 63.86 -21.18 62.17
N ASN A 608 63.53 -19.88 62.18
CA ASN A 608 64.48 -18.77 62.25
C ASN A 608 64.05 -17.76 63.34
N SER A 609 64.15 -18.19 64.60
CA SER A 609 64.06 -17.29 65.75
C SER A 609 65.36 -16.50 65.93
N GLN A 610 65.45 -15.30 65.37
CA GLN A 610 66.32 -14.24 65.93
C GLN A 610 65.94 -12.81 65.48
N GLU A 611 65.69 -11.97 66.49
CA GLU A 611 66.01 -10.53 66.53
C GLU A 611 65.29 -9.55 65.58
N SER A 612 64.13 -9.04 66.02
CA SER A 612 63.78 -7.60 66.08
C SER A 612 62.28 -7.43 66.46
N GLY A 613 61.85 -6.51 67.32
CA GLY A 613 62.63 -5.45 67.99
C GLY A 613 61.93 -4.09 68.14
N TYR A 614 60.64 -3.96 67.78
CA TYR A 614 59.77 -2.80 68.06
C TYR A 614 58.36 -3.33 68.38
N SER A 615 57.80 -3.21 69.59
CA SER A 615 57.44 -1.99 70.34
C SER A 615 56.26 -1.22 69.74
N ASP A 616 55.04 -1.61 70.11
CA ASP A 616 54.13 -0.70 70.85
C ASP A 616 53.22 -1.52 71.78
N GLU A 617 52.86 -0.98 72.95
CA GLU A 617 52.16 -1.73 74.00
C GLU A 617 50.63 -1.70 73.86
N ARG A 618 50.04 -2.86 74.17
CA ARG A 618 48.60 -3.11 74.15
C ARG A 618 47.85 -2.20 75.14
N SER A 619 46.67 -1.74 74.72
CA SER A 619 45.49 -1.83 75.58
C SER A 619 44.65 -3.00 75.09
N SER A 620 44.31 -3.93 75.98
CA SER A 620 43.56 -5.16 75.66
C SER A 620 42.05 -4.94 75.78
N ASP A 621 41.26 -5.60 74.92
CA ASP A 621 40.57 -6.85 75.29
C ASP A 621 39.86 -7.49 74.08
N ASP A 622 40.01 -8.82 74.00
CA ASP A 622 39.12 -9.86 73.47
C ASP A 622 38.51 -9.78 72.05
N GLU A 623 39.23 -10.47 71.14
CA GLU A 623 38.74 -11.62 70.35
C GLU A 623 37.32 -11.61 69.74
N PRO A 624 37.20 -11.50 68.39
CA PRO A 624 36.05 -12.01 67.66
C PRO A 624 36.25 -13.50 67.33
N GLY A 625 35.86 -14.36 68.28
CA GLY A 625 35.75 -15.79 68.07
C GLY A 625 34.71 -16.12 66.98
N TYR A 626 34.90 -17.26 66.31
CA TYR A 626 33.93 -17.79 65.37
C TYR A 626 32.69 -18.28 66.13
N GLU A 627 31.49 -17.87 65.74
CA GLU A 627 30.29 -18.68 65.97
C GLU A 627 29.39 -18.64 64.73
N SER A 628 29.08 -19.83 64.22
CA SER A 628 27.95 -20.03 63.32
C SER A 628 26.71 -20.19 64.19
N ASP A 629 25.78 -19.22 64.16
CA ASP A 629 24.41 -19.49 64.59
C ASP A 629 23.54 -19.87 63.37
N ALA A 630 22.95 -21.04 63.47
CA ALA A 630 22.02 -21.62 62.51
C ALA A 630 20.84 -22.23 63.29
N SER A 631 19.87 -21.38 63.62
CA SER A 631 18.57 -21.71 64.23
C SER A 631 17.63 -20.48 64.07
N GLU A 632 16.29 -20.51 64.17
CA GLU A 632 15.22 -21.47 63.80
C GLU A 632 13.94 -20.61 63.52
N THR A 633 12.82 -21.04 62.93
CA THR A 633 12.30 -22.35 62.44
C THR A 633 12.18 -22.30 60.89
N GLY A 634 11.45 -23.11 60.09
CA GLY A 634 10.55 -24.26 60.28
C GLY A 634 9.11 -24.06 59.73
N LEU A 635 8.96 -24.39 58.43
CA LEU A 635 7.86 -25.19 57.82
C LEU A 635 6.38 -24.71 57.76
N LYS A 636 5.89 -24.66 56.50
CA LYS A 636 4.59 -25.13 55.93
C LYS A 636 3.57 -25.80 56.89
N PRO A 637 2.24 -25.61 56.70
CA PRO A 637 1.56 -26.27 55.56
C PRO A 637 0.36 -25.53 54.90
N SER A 638 -0.28 -26.22 53.96
CA SER A 638 -1.44 -25.82 53.16
C SER A 638 -2.57 -26.83 53.34
N THR A 639 -3.83 -26.39 53.50
CA THR A 639 -5.04 -26.92 52.80
C THR A 639 -6.34 -26.22 53.26
N VAL A 640 -7.20 -25.88 52.28
CA VAL A 640 -8.69 -25.95 52.19
C VAL A 640 -9.42 -26.41 53.48
N GLU A 641 -10.44 -25.72 54.02
CA GLU A 641 -11.86 -25.75 53.60
C GLU A 641 -12.76 -24.67 54.27
N GLU A 642 -13.82 -24.28 53.53
CA GLU A 642 -15.19 -23.83 53.90
C GLU A 642 -15.57 -22.72 54.90
N GLU A 643 -16.66 -22.04 54.49
CA GLU A 643 -17.70 -21.26 55.21
C GLU A 643 -17.54 -19.76 55.61
N ILE A 644 -18.73 -19.16 55.71
CA ILE A 644 -19.20 -17.75 55.65
C ILE A 644 -19.94 -17.46 57.00
N PRO A 645 -20.33 -16.23 57.48
CA PRO A 645 -20.18 -14.84 57.02
C PRO A 645 -19.62 -13.83 58.10
N ASP A 646 -19.64 -12.53 57.73
CA ASP A 646 -20.36 -11.43 58.44
C ASP A 646 -19.58 -10.22 59.00
N GLN A 647 -19.78 -9.08 58.32
CA GLN A 647 -20.14 -7.76 58.86
C GLN A 647 -19.28 -7.08 59.96
N LYS A 648 -18.57 -5.99 59.59
CA LYS A 648 -19.14 -4.61 59.65
C LYS A 648 -18.23 -3.49 59.14
N ASP A 649 -18.79 -2.71 58.21
CA ASP A 649 -18.55 -1.28 57.96
C ASP A 649 -18.83 -0.41 59.22
N PRO A 650 -18.35 0.87 59.34
CA PRO A 650 -18.23 1.82 58.20
C PRO A 650 -17.07 2.84 58.14
N GLU A 651 -16.90 3.34 56.91
CA GLU A 651 -16.63 4.72 56.42
C GLU A 651 -16.85 5.94 57.37
N PRO A 652 -16.46 7.18 56.96
CA PRO A 652 -15.64 7.61 55.79
C PRO A 652 -14.56 8.68 56.12
N ALA A 653 -13.68 9.01 55.14
CA ALA A 653 -13.44 10.38 54.63
C ALA A 653 -12.11 10.55 53.83
N ASP A 654 -12.27 10.83 52.54
CA ASP A 654 -11.51 11.74 51.65
C ASP A 654 -10.02 11.57 51.23
N GLU A 655 -9.86 11.91 49.93
CA GLU A 655 -8.70 12.35 49.13
C GLU A 655 -7.62 11.36 48.59
N ASN A 656 -7.51 11.37 47.25
CA ASN A 656 -6.39 10.99 46.36
C ASN A 656 -5.82 9.55 46.37
N ASP A 657 -6.11 8.79 45.29
CA ASP A 657 -5.09 8.56 44.24
C ASP A 657 -5.74 8.23 42.88
N SER A 658 -5.10 8.60 41.77
CA SER A 658 -5.55 8.35 40.39
C SER A 658 -4.54 7.48 39.64
N ASN A 659 -4.67 6.14 39.65
CA ASN A 659 -3.81 5.27 38.81
C ASN A 659 -4.27 3.81 38.57
N ASP A 660 -5.58 3.49 38.40
CA ASP A 660 -5.97 2.11 38.03
C ASP A 660 -7.13 1.95 37.02
N VAL A 661 -7.10 2.73 35.94
CA VAL A 661 -8.04 2.57 34.79
C VAL A 661 -7.35 2.01 33.53
N GLN A 662 -6.02 2.03 33.45
CA GLN A 662 -5.30 1.56 32.26
C GLN A 662 -5.13 0.03 32.19
N LYS A 663 -5.04 -0.67 33.34
CA LYS A 663 -4.65 -2.09 33.34
C LYS A 663 -5.77 -3.06 32.93
N THR A 664 -7.02 -2.70 33.21
CA THR A 664 -8.22 -3.45 32.80
C THR A 664 -8.53 -3.30 31.31
N SER A 665 -8.20 -2.16 30.71
CA SER A 665 -8.38 -1.87 29.28
C SER A 665 -7.59 -2.85 28.38
N TYR A 666 -6.31 -3.06 28.66
CA TYR A 666 -5.45 -3.91 27.82
C TYR A 666 -5.84 -5.40 27.88
N CYS A 667 -6.35 -5.90 29.01
CA CYS A 667 -6.71 -7.32 29.14
C CYS A 667 -7.95 -7.70 28.32
N LEU A 668 -8.97 -6.84 28.29
CA LEU A 668 -10.20 -7.07 27.51
C LEU A 668 -9.96 -6.94 25.99
N VAL A 669 -9.06 -6.06 25.57
CA VAL A 669 -8.69 -5.91 24.16
C VAL A 669 -7.93 -7.14 23.65
N SER A 670 -7.05 -7.74 24.46
CA SER A 670 -6.35 -8.98 24.10
C SER A 670 -7.29 -10.17 23.86
N SER A 671 -8.26 -10.43 24.75
CA SER A 671 -9.15 -11.60 24.60
C SER A 671 -10.08 -11.48 23.38
N VAL A 672 -10.59 -10.27 23.11
CA VAL A 672 -11.48 -10.02 21.95
C VAL A 672 -10.73 -10.16 20.61
N ILE A 673 -9.43 -9.83 20.58
CA ILE A 673 -8.60 -10.01 19.38
C ILE A 673 -8.29 -11.50 19.13
N GLU A 674 -7.99 -12.28 20.17
CA GLU A 674 -7.75 -13.72 20.03
C GLU A 674 -9.01 -14.48 19.56
N GLU A 675 -10.19 -14.14 20.09
CA GLU A 675 -11.46 -14.73 19.67
C GLU A 675 -11.82 -14.37 18.21
N ALA A 676 -11.56 -13.12 17.79
CA ALA A 676 -11.76 -12.68 16.41
C ALA A 676 -10.82 -13.37 15.41
N ILE A 677 -9.56 -13.62 15.78
CA ILE A 677 -8.59 -14.34 14.93
C ILE A 677 -9.00 -15.82 14.80
N ALA A 678 -9.44 -16.47 15.88
CA ALA A 678 -9.91 -17.86 15.85
C ALA A 678 -11.16 -18.06 14.98
N ALA A 679 -12.01 -17.04 14.83
CA ALA A 679 -13.17 -17.06 13.94
C ALA A 679 -12.80 -16.89 12.45
N ILE A 680 -11.70 -16.20 12.13
CA ILE A 680 -11.23 -16.01 10.76
C ILE A 680 -10.58 -17.29 10.22
N VAL A 681 -9.69 -17.91 10.99
CA VAL A 681 -8.98 -19.14 10.59
C VAL A 681 -9.94 -20.29 10.27
N LYS A 682 -11.07 -20.40 10.98
CA LYS A 682 -12.09 -21.44 10.73
C LYS A 682 -12.88 -21.28 9.42
N ASN A 683 -12.82 -20.13 8.76
CA ASN A 683 -13.51 -19.90 7.48
C ASN A 683 -12.62 -20.13 6.26
N GLU A 684 -11.29 -20.18 6.40
CA GLU A 684 -10.38 -20.31 5.26
C GLU A 684 -10.17 -21.77 4.82
N GLU A 685 -10.43 -22.76 5.67
CA GLU A 685 -10.31 -24.19 5.32
C GLU A 685 -11.51 -24.75 4.52
N ALA A 686 -12.57 -23.96 4.29
CA ALA A 686 -13.83 -24.43 3.71
C ALA A 686 -14.06 -24.02 2.24
N THR A 687 -13.09 -23.44 1.54
CA THR A 687 -13.31 -22.93 0.16
C THR A 687 -12.12 -23.10 -0.79
N CYS A 688 -11.61 -24.33 -0.92
CA CYS A 688 -10.70 -24.70 -2.02
C CYS A 688 -10.88 -26.15 -2.48
N ASN A 689 -11.84 -26.40 -3.39
CA ASN A 689 -11.83 -27.55 -4.29
C ASN A 689 -12.81 -27.34 -5.47
N ASN A 690 -12.29 -26.94 -6.64
CA ASN A 690 -12.46 -27.67 -7.90
C ASN A 690 -11.89 -26.88 -9.12
N HIS A 691 -10.84 -27.48 -9.70
CA HIS A 691 -10.37 -27.47 -11.09
C HIS A 691 -10.15 -26.17 -11.92
N SER A 692 -8.87 -25.99 -12.27
CA SER A 692 -8.36 -25.63 -13.62
C SER A 692 -8.92 -26.59 -14.71
N ASP A 693 -9.06 -26.24 -15.99
CA ASP A 693 -7.97 -26.02 -16.97
C ASP A 693 -8.45 -25.34 -18.28
N GLU A 694 -7.49 -24.92 -19.11
CA GLU A 694 -7.67 -24.17 -20.38
C GLU A 694 -8.04 -25.02 -21.63
N HIS A 695 -8.66 -24.34 -22.61
CA HIS A 695 -8.63 -24.56 -24.08
C HIS A 695 -8.77 -25.99 -24.67
N THR A 696 -9.60 -26.23 -25.70
CA THR A 696 -9.24 -25.94 -27.12
C THR A 696 -10.42 -26.18 -28.10
N ALA A 697 -10.60 -25.25 -29.04
CA ALA A 697 -11.16 -25.31 -30.41
C ALA A 697 -12.54 -25.95 -30.80
N ASP A 698 -13.15 -25.25 -31.77
CA ASP A 698 -13.93 -25.72 -32.94
C ASP A 698 -15.41 -26.20 -32.88
N ASN A 699 -16.23 -25.38 -33.58
CA ASN A 699 -17.23 -25.71 -34.61
C ASN A 699 -18.72 -26.02 -34.31
N LEU A 700 -19.53 -25.56 -35.28
CA LEU A 700 -20.85 -26.04 -35.74
C LEU A 700 -22.12 -25.84 -34.88
N VAL A 701 -22.76 -24.69 -35.13
CA VAL A 701 -24.12 -24.53 -35.69
C VAL A 701 -25.03 -25.79 -35.79
N SER A 702 -26.27 -25.62 -35.28
CA SER A 702 -27.60 -26.07 -35.80
C SER A 702 -28.51 -27.01 -34.99
N THR A 703 -29.79 -26.57 -34.96
CA THR A 703 -31.08 -27.30 -34.98
C THR A 703 -31.70 -27.96 -33.74
N ASN A 704 -32.79 -27.31 -33.28
CA ASN A 704 -34.17 -27.79 -33.02
C ASN A 704 -34.54 -28.73 -31.84
N SER A 705 -35.62 -28.30 -31.14
CA SER A 705 -36.82 -29.04 -30.66
C SER A 705 -36.67 -30.34 -29.84
N GLU A 706 -37.53 -30.69 -28.85
CA GLU A 706 -38.84 -30.18 -28.41
C GLU A 706 -39.17 -30.65 -26.95
N GLU A 707 -40.17 -30.02 -26.32
CA GLU A 707 -41.03 -30.48 -25.18
C GLU A 707 -40.48 -31.17 -23.89
N GLN A 708 -40.58 -30.43 -22.76
CA GLN A 708 -41.28 -30.71 -21.46
C GLN A 708 -41.19 -32.09 -20.72
N PRO A 709 -41.53 -32.21 -19.39
CA PRO A 709 -42.08 -31.20 -18.46
C PRO A 709 -41.31 -31.04 -17.11
N ALA A 710 -41.82 -30.14 -16.25
CA ALA A 710 -41.30 -29.88 -14.89
C ALA A 710 -41.77 -30.91 -13.82
N PRO A 711 -41.14 -30.90 -12.63
CA PRO A 711 -41.93 -30.73 -11.41
C PRO A 711 -41.42 -29.61 -10.47
N SER A 712 -42.29 -29.17 -9.56
CA SER A 712 -42.14 -27.95 -8.76
C SER A 712 -41.72 -28.20 -7.30
N THR A 713 -41.42 -27.09 -6.60
CA THR A 713 -41.60 -26.89 -5.14
C THR A 713 -40.45 -27.25 -4.20
N SER A 714 -39.63 -26.25 -3.87
CA SER A 714 -39.15 -25.93 -2.50
C SER A 714 -38.36 -24.60 -2.49
N GLN A 715 -38.99 -23.48 -2.12
CA GLN A 715 -38.35 -22.14 -2.10
C GLN A 715 -38.57 -21.33 -0.79
N SER A 716 -39.07 -21.95 0.29
CA SER A 716 -39.44 -21.21 1.51
C SER A 716 -38.27 -20.96 2.49
N SER A 717 -37.28 -21.86 2.56
CA SER A 717 -36.22 -21.81 3.58
C SER A 717 -35.06 -20.85 3.29
N THR A 718 -34.93 -20.34 2.06
CA THR A 718 -33.82 -19.47 1.65
C THR A 718 -34.08 -17.98 1.86
N ILE A 719 -35.36 -17.57 1.98
CA ILE A 719 -35.75 -16.16 2.10
C ILE A 719 -35.44 -15.61 3.50
N SER A 720 -35.83 -16.32 4.56
CA SER A 720 -35.51 -15.93 5.96
C SER A 720 -34.00 -15.76 6.16
N ALA A 721 -33.20 -16.72 5.68
CA ALA A 721 -31.74 -16.66 5.80
C ALA A 721 -31.09 -15.51 4.99
N ALA A 722 -31.76 -15.00 3.94
CA ALA A 722 -31.33 -13.81 3.22
C ALA A 722 -31.72 -12.53 3.98
N GLU A 723 -32.91 -12.50 4.57
CA GLU A 723 -33.43 -11.37 5.35
C GLU A 723 -32.63 -11.16 6.65
N ASP A 724 -32.30 -12.24 7.37
CA ASP A 724 -31.41 -12.22 8.54
C ASP A 724 -30.01 -11.67 8.18
N ARG A 725 -29.47 -12.05 7.01
CA ARG A 725 -28.19 -11.54 6.50
C ARG A 725 -28.25 -10.06 6.12
N LEU A 726 -29.37 -9.58 5.60
CA LEU A 726 -29.57 -8.16 5.30
C LEU A 726 -29.72 -7.35 6.60
N SER A 727 -30.49 -7.83 7.58
CA SER A 727 -30.65 -7.21 8.89
C SER A 727 -29.32 -7.13 9.66
N ALA A 728 -28.53 -8.21 9.67
CA ALA A 728 -27.18 -8.22 10.26
C ALA A 728 -26.23 -7.24 9.54
N ARG A 729 -26.36 -7.09 8.21
CA ARG A 729 -25.59 -6.12 7.42
C ARG A 729 -26.00 -4.67 7.72
N GLU A 730 -27.29 -4.38 7.86
CA GLU A 730 -27.78 -3.05 8.25
C GLU A 730 -27.33 -2.70 9.68
N GLN A 731 -27.46 -3.62 10.64
CA GLN A 731 -27.03 -3.39 12.01
C GLN A 731 -25.50 -3.20 12.11
N ARG A 732 -24.71 -3.82 11.22
CA ARG A 732 -23.27 -3.55 11.08
C ARG A 732 -23.00 -2.17 10.47
N LEU A 733 -23.76 -1.76 9.45
CA LEU A 733 -23.65 -0.43 8.85
C LEU A 733 -23.96 0.66 9.87
N ARG A 734 -25.07 0.58 10.62
CA ARG A 734 -25.41 1.55 11.68
C ARG A 734 -24.33 1.69 12.76
N ARG A 735 -23.67 0.58 13.14
CA ARG A 735 -22.52 0.64 14.07
C ARG A 735 -21.32 1.35 13.45
N LEU A 736 -21.01 1.10 12.17
CA LEU A 736 -19.93 1.79 11.45
C LEU A 736 -20.23 3.27 11.22
N GLU A 737 -21.48 3.64 10.95
CA GLU A 737 -21.94 5.03 10.86
C GLU A 737 -21.79 5.75 12.21
N GLY A 738 -22.16 5.10 13.32
CA GLY A 738 -21.95 5.63 14.67
C GLY A 738 -20.48 5.85 15.01
N LEU A 739 -19.60 4.89 14.68
CA LEU A 739 -18.15 5.03 14.87
C LEU A 739 -17.54 6.11 13.97
N CYS A 740 -18.03 6.25 12.73
CA CYS A 740 -17.62 7.32 11.83
C CYS A 740 -18.06 8.70 12.37
N GLY A 741 -19.28 8.80 12.90
CA GLY A 741 -19.77 10.00 13.58
C GLY A 741 -18.91 10.40 14.77
N GLN A 742 -18.58 9.45 15.65
CA GLN A 742 -17.68 9.69 16.79
C GLN A 742 -16.27 10.12 16.34
N LEU A 743 -15.74 9.54 15.26
CA LEU A 743 -14.45 9.93 14.71
C LEU A 743 -14.49 11.35 14.13
N VAL A 744 -15.56 11.73 13.41
CA VAL A 744 -15.75 13.10 12.90
C VAL A 744 -15.91 14.11 14.05
N GLU A 745 -16.63 13.75 15.11
CA GLU A 745 -16.75 14.56 16.32
C GLU A 745 -15.40 14.71 17.04
N GLN A 746 -14.60 13.64 17.13
CA GLN A 746 -13.26 13.70 17.69
C GLN A 746 -12.33 14.58 16.83
N VAL A 747 -12.35 14.42 15.50
CA VAL A 747 -11.54 15.24 14.57
C VAL A 747 -11.95 16.72 14.68
N THR A 748 -13.23 17.05 14.59
CA THR A 748 -13.70 18.44 14.71
C THR A 748 -13.36 19.05 16.08
N ASN A 749 -13.41 18.27 17.17
CA ASN A 749 -12.96 18.72 18.48
C ASN A 749 -11.42 18.90 18.56
N THR A 750 -10.62 18.10 17.84
CA THR A 750 -9.18 18.36 17.70
C THR A 750 -8.89 19.60 16.85
N THR A 751 -9.63 19.84 15.77
CA THR A 751 -9.51 21.05 14.94
C THR A 751 -9.83 22.31 15.76
N LYS A 752 -10.95 22.32 16.50
CA LYS A 752 -11.31 23.43 17.41
C LYS A 752 -10.24 23.69 18.49
N LYS A 753 -9.62 22.63 19.02
CA LYS A 753 -8.48 22.76 19.95
C LYS A 753 -7.24 23.33 19.24
N GLY A 754 -6.97 22.93 18.00
CA GLY A 754 -5.91 23.48 17.16
C GLY A 754 -6.11 24.97 16.87
N GLU A 755 -7.31 25.38 16.47
CA GLU A 755 -7.70 26.78 16.27
C GLU A 755 -7.54 27.60 17.57
N ALA A 756 -8.00 27.07 18.72
CA ALA A 756 -7.82 27.73 20.01
C ALA A 756 -6.35 27.89 20.42
N ILE A 757 -5.48 26.94 20.05
CA ILE A 757 -4.03 27.02 20.26
C ILE A 757 -3.40 28.02 19.28
N SER A 758 -3.80 28.03 18.00
CA SER A 758 -3.33 28.99 17.01
C SER A 758 -3.66 30.42 17.44
N ASN A 759 -4.93 30.72 17.73
CA ASN A 759 -5.37 32.03 18.18
C ASN A 759 -4.62 32.50 19.44
N LYS A 760 -4.23 31.56 20.32
CA LYS A 760 -3.43 31.85 21.52
C LYS A 760 -1.95 32.05 21.22
N LEU A 761 -1.38 31.36 20.23
CA LEU A 761 -0.04 31.63 19.71
C LEU A 761 0.01 32.98 19.00
N ASP A 762 -0.99 33.30 18.17
CA ASP A 762 -1.10 34.59 17.49
C ASP A 762 -1.20 35.74 18.51
N SER A 763 -2.02 35.57 19.55
CA SER A 763 -2.09 36.51 20.70
C SER A 763 -0.76 36.66 21.46
N LEU A 764 0.04 35.59 21.55
CA LEU A 764 1.38 35.62 22.17
C LEU A 764 2.41 36.27 21.25
N HIS A 765 2.31 36.06 19.93
CA HIS A 765 3.16 36.71 18.94
C HIS A 765 2.86 38.22 18.87
N GLU A 766 1.60 38.63 18.99
CA GLU A 766 1.21 40.04 19.06
C GLU A 766 1.66 40.72 20.37
N THR A 767 1.72 39.98 21.48
CA THR A 767 2.15 40.54 22.79
C THR A 767 3.66 40.49 23.05
N TYR A 768 4.42 39.61 22.38
CA TYR A 768 5.87 39.42 22.62
C TYR A 768 6.76 39.44 21.37
N GLY A 769 6.20 39.47 20.16
CA GLY A 769 6.95 39.35 18.90
C GLY A 769 7.76 40.59 18.49
N ASP A 770 7.37 41.79 18.95
CA ASP A 770 7.99 43.07 18.54
C ASP A 770 9.34 43.37 19.22
N GLY A 771 9.82 42.45 20.09
CA GLY A 771 11.07 42.62 20.85
C GLY A 771 12.36 42.16 20.14
N SER A 772 12.29 41.64 18.91
CA SER A 772 13.34 40.76 18.36
C SER A 772 13.97 41.16 17.00
N VAL A 773 13.95 42.44 16.60
CA VAL A 773 14.70 42.91 15.41
C VAL A 773 15.48 44.20 15.67
N SER A 774 16.61 44.08 16.37
CA SER A 774 17.68 45.09 16.30
C SER A 774 19.04 44.53 16.71
N MET A 775 19.78 43.96 15.75
CA MET A 775 21.26 43.89 15.72
C MET A 775 21.74 43.15 14.45
N SER A 776 22.63 43.80 13.69
CA SER A 776 23.43 43.26 12.57
C SER A 776 22.66 42.77 11.31
N ASN A 777 23.16 42.93 10.07
CA ASN A 777 24.45 43.47 9.66
C ASN A 777 24.38 44.18 8.28
N THR A 778 25.08 45.29 8.14
CA THR A 778 25.23 46.07 6.89
C THR A 778 26.46 45.62 6.09
N VAL A 779 26.30 45.25 4.81
CA VAL A 779 27.40 45.29 3.82
C VAL A 779 26.88 45.74 2.44
N SER A 780 27.52 46.80 1.92
CA SER A 780 27.63 47.29 0.53
C SER A 780 26.71 46.66 -0.55
N CYS A 781 25.81 47.39 -1.20
CA CYS A 781 26.08 48.48 -2.17
C CYS A 781 27.03 48.09 -3.32
N THR A 782 26.44 47.75 -4.48
CA THR A 782 26.64 48.49 -5.74
C THR A 782 25.31 48.51 -6.48
N ALA A 783 24.90 49.68 -6.96
CA ALA A 783 23.71 49.88 -7.78
C ALA A 783 24.14 50.56 -9.09
N GLU A 784 23.57 50.13 -10.22
CA GLU A 784 23.46 50.97 -11.41
C GLU A 784 22.05 50.80 -12.02
N ASP A 785 21.50 51.93 -12.46
CA ASP A 785 20.19 52.13 -13.06
C ASP A 785 20.02 51.36 -14.39
N ASN A 786 18.88 50.77 -14.76
CA ASN A 786 17.54 51.34 -14.98
C ASN A 786 17.41 52.22 -16.24
N THR A 787 17.10 51.58 -17.38
CA THR A 787 16.20 52.03 -18.48
C THR A 787 15.81 50.77 -19.28
N GLY A 788 14.61 50.56 -19.84
CA GLY A 788 13.48 51.47 -20.05
C GLY A 788 13.17 51.67 -21.53
N LEU A 789 12.18 50.92 -22.07
CA LEU A 789 11.61 51.04 -23.43
C LEU A 789 12.60 50.60 -24.56
N LYS A 790 12.22 49.95 -25.67
CA LYS A 790 11.01 50.04 -26.49
C LYS A 790 10.99 48.91 -27.55
N ASP A 791 9.84 48.76 -28.22
CA ASP A 791 9.56 48.02 -29.45
C ASP A 791 10.74 47.90 -30.45
N ASP A 792 10.92 46.71 -31.05
CA ASP A 792 10.70 46.57 -32.51
C ASP A 792 10.62 45.10 -32.95
N ALA A 793 10.12 44.89 -34.16
CA ALA A 793 9.69 43.59 -34.68
C ALA A 793 10.75 42.81 -35.47
N ASP A 794 10.37 41.56 -35.75
CA ASP A 794 10.62 40.83 -36.99
C ASP A 794 11.90 39.98 -37.16
N SER A 795 11.67 38.81 -37.77
CA SER A 795 12.58 38.00 -38.60
C SER A 795 13.99 37.65 -38.09
N ASN A 796 14.16 36.37 -37.69
CA ASN A 796 14.93 35.49 -38.58
C ASN A 796 14.65 33.99 -38.44
N GLN A 797 14.89 33.27 -39.54
CA GLN A 797 14.76 31.82 -39.66
C GLN A 797 16.02 31.09 -39.17
N LYS A 798 15.86 30.04 -38.37
CA LYS A 798 16.42 28.70 -38.67
C LYS A 798 15.88 27.61 -37.75
#